data_AF-A0A6M0S3K3-F1
#
_entry.id   AF-A0A6M0S3K3-F1
#
_cell.length_a   1.000
_cell.length_b   1.000
_cell.length_c   1.000
_cell.angle_alpha   90.00
_cell.angle_beta   90.00
_cell.angle_gamma   90.00
#
_symmetry.space_group_name_H-M   'P 1'
#
loop_
_entity.id
_entity.type
_entity.pdbx_description
1 polymer ?
#
loop_
_entity_poly.entity_id
_entity_poly.type
_entity_poly.pdbx_seq_one_letter_code
_entity_poly.pdbx_strand_id
1 'polypeptide(L)'
;MHNFFFRLQRLQLNNEAKKWPLSPLFLIIFFIWGYVATQWVYKTQFLAGRWGIIDDELAVVTIKKNNNETDIDSIEEITITNPSLSLWDATSVLIVPIILVILGAWFQTVQQRQTDDQAREEVLQAYFDKVSALLLDKELLEIAIKDKPNTHLIQTKNSHLGVAENNRRTSKQQNLLDTSLNVIRARTLSILRQFEDDVERKSSVLRFLAESEILSKLRLNLSDAYLQKSTLQGINLQKANFQRANLQWVTFLGANLQEANLQEADLKKAIIGVDFQGLSLKEGFKDIWPKVRQVSNLQKANLQGANCQGADLQGANLKEANLQEAKLFRANLRWADLERANLQGVRLVKANFERAKLKAANLEGAEIFMTTLKGANFQEANLSNITLIYVNEGLRFLAGFEILSTLIPSFPDAYLQRSTIQGVDFQKADLKKADLQRLIFLGANLQDADLQEANLKETIIGGDFQGINLKNGITSLWPKLRRVSDLQEANLKGANLQGTKFLHRVNLQRANLQEVNLQDANLQRANLQGANLQRANLQEVNLQGANLFKGNLQGTSLFKANLHKVYLKSGSLRDATLISAKLSDTDLSNTDLRSAIFLATDLRATKGLTQEQLEGDRPPFICNSPLPDSIQIKGGKDRDCDKLANVLHQRDPGRFENIEAAAEFVNEQRQKTWE
;
A
#
# COMPACT_ATOMS: atom_id res chain seq x y z
N MET A 1 -26.16 48.45 -42.86
CA MET A 1 -25.51 47.13 -42.74
C MET A 1 -23.99 47.15 -42.95
N HIS A 2 -23.42 47.98 -43.83
CA HIS A 2 -21.96 48.01 -44.04
C HIS A 2 -21.15 48.63 -42.87
N ASN A 3 -21.73 49.55 -42.10
CA ASN A 3 -21.10 50.13 -40.89
C ASN A 3 -21.34 49.33 -39.58
N PHE A 4 -22.21 48.31 -39.61
CA PHE A 4 -22.48 47.46 -38.44
C PHE A 4 -21.53 46.26 -38.40
N PHE A 5 -21.10 45.78 -39.57
CA PHE A 5 -20.15 44.67 -39.71
C PHE A 5 -18.72 45.02 -39.28
N PHE A 6 -18.28 46.27 -39.46
CA PHE A 6 -16.91 46.68 -39.06
C PHE A 6 -16.71 46.84 -37.54
N ARG A 7 -17.79 46.98 -36.75
CA ARG A 7 -17.70 47.02 -35.27
C ARG A 7 -17.64 45.64 -34.62
N LEU A 8 -18.17 44.60 -35.27
CA LEU A 8 -18.17 43.22 -34.75
C LEU A 8 -16.82 42.52 -34.94
N GLN A 9 -16.06 42.88 -35.98
CA GLN A 9 -14.76 42.27 -36.24
C GLN A 9 -13.63 42.75 -35.30
N ARG A 10 -13.86 43.85 -34.54
CA ARG A 10 -12.90 44.34 -33.52
C ARG A 10 -13.10 43.75 -32.12
N LEU A 11 -14.15 42.97 -31.89
CA LEU A 11 -14.40 42.31 -30.60
C LEU A 11 -13.95 40.83 -30.57
N GLN A 12 -13.26 40.36 -31.61
CA GLN A 12 -12.76 38.97 -31.72
C GLN A 12 -11.26 38.80 -31.45
N LEU A 13 -10.59 39.82 -30.88
CA LEU A 13 -9.22 39.71 -30.39
C LEU A 13 -9.18 40.02 -28.90
N ASN A 14 -9.78 39.15 -28.09
CA ASN A 14 -9.20 38.71 -26.82
C ASN A 14 -10.02 37.56 -26.23
N ASN A 15 -9.29 36.48 -25.94
CA ASN A 15 -9.63 35.24 -25.25
C ASN A 15 -10.87 35.24 -24.35
N GLU A 16 -11.79 34.31 -24.67
CA GLU A 16 -12.42 33.30 -23.79
C GLU A 16 -13.85 32.97 -24.29
N ALA A 17 -13.97 31.99 -25.18
CA ALA A 17 -15.26 31.48 -25.64
C ALA A 17 -15.66 30.22 -24.85
N LYS A 18 -16.12 30.40 -23.61
CA LYS A 18 -17.03 29.47 -22.94
C LYS A 18 -18.37 30.16 -22.75
N LYS A 19 -19.43 29.53 -23.30
CA LYS A 19 -20.86 29.81 -23.11
C LYS A 19 -21.36 31.18 -23.59
N TRP A 20 -22.01 31.19 -24.75
CA TRP A 20 -23.10 32.13 -25.02
C TRP A 20 -24.40 31.34 -25.17
N PRO A 21 -25.51 31.74 -24.53
CA PRO A 21 -26.82 31.23 -24.89
C PRO A 21 -27.19 31.86 -26.23
N LEU A 22 -27.57 31.05 -27.21
CA LEU A 22 -28.30 31.54 -28.37
C LEU A 22 -29.56 32.24 -27.85
N SER A 23 -29.58 33.57 -27.90
CA SER A 23 -30.73 34.35 -27.44
C SER A 23 -32.02 33.91 -28.18
N PRO A 24 -33.20 34.00 -27.55
CA PRO A 24 -34.49 33.63 -28.17
C PRO A 24 -34.73 34.33 -29.52
N LEU A 25 -34.16 35.52 -29.69
CA LEU A 25 -34.22 36.29 -30.93
C LEU A 25 -33.61 35.51 -32.11
N PHE A 26 -32.55 34.73 -31.88
CA PHE A 26 -31.84 34.01 -32.95
C PHE A 26 -32.66 32.81 -33.46
N LEU A 27 -33.34 32.08 -32.57
CA LEU A 27 -34.26 31.00 -32.93
C LEU A 27 -35.52 31.55 -33.61
N ILE A 28 -36.06 32.66 -33.12
CA ILE A 28 -37.22 33.33 -33.75
C ILE A 28 -36.85 33.83 -35.16
N ILE A 29 -35.66 34.42 -35.36
CA ILE A 29 -35.18 34.84 -36.68
C ILE A 29 -34.99 33.64 -37.61
N PHE A 30 -34.46 32.51 -37.10
CA PHE A 30 -34.26 31.28 -37.89
C PHE A 30 -35.60 30.64 -38.31
N PHE A 31 -36.61 30.67 -37.45
CA PHE A 31 -37.95 30.17 -37.75
C PHE A 31 -38.75 31.11 -38.66
N ILE A 32 -38.60 32.44 -38.51
CA ILE A 32 -39.19 33.41 -39.45
C ILE A 32 -38.54 33.25 -40.84
N TRP A 33 -37.23 33.03 -40.93
CA TRP A 33 -36.56 32.72 -42.19
C TRP A 33 -37.02 31.39 -42.80
N GLY A 34 -37.21 30.35 -41.98
CA GLY A 34 -37.76 29.07 -42.42
C GLY A 34 -39.20 29.18 -42.93
N TYR A 35 -40.04 29.99 -42.27
CA TYR A 35 -41.43 30.24 -42.67
C TYR A 35 -41.53 31.11 -43.94
N VAL A 36 -40.67 32.13 -44.07
CA VAL A 36 -40.59 32.95 -45.28
C VAL A 36 -40.06 32.12 -46.47
N ALA A 37 -39.10 31.22 -46.25
CA ALA A 37 -38.58 30.32 -47.28
C ALA A 37 -39.63 29.30 -47.76
N THR A 38 -40.43 28.72 -46.86
CA THR A 38 -41.52 27.80 -47.24
C THR A 38 -42.68 28.50 -47.96
N GLN A 39 -42.99 29.75 -47.59
CA GLN A 39 -43.95 30.59 -48.32
C GLN A 39 -43.42 31.03 -49.70
N TRP A 40 -42.10 31.17 -49.87
CA TRP A 40 -41.47 31.47 -51.17
C TRP A 40 -41.46 30.27 -52.14
N VAL A 41 -41.32 29.05 -51.60
CA VAL A 41 -41.43 27.79 -52.37
C VAL A 41 -42.88 27.51 -52.79
N TYR A 42 -43.87 27.83 -51.95
CA TYR A 42 -45.30 27.66 -52.32
C TYR A 42 -45.79 28.66 -53.38
N LYS A 43 -45.11 29.80 -53.56
CA LYS A 43 -45.53 30.86 -54.50
C LYS A 43 -44.91 30.74 -55.91
N THR A 44 -44.05 29.75 -56.16
CA THR A 44 -43.34 29.59 -57.44
C THR A 44 -43.79 28.39 -58.29
N GLN A 45 -44.89 27.69 -57.93
CA GLN A 45 -45.55 26.70 -58.80
C GLN A 45 -46.93 27.16 -59.31
N PHE A 46 -47.03 28.43 -59.69
CA PHE A 46 -48.17 28.95 -60.46
C PHE A 46 -47.80 28.98 -61.95
N LEU A 47 -47.69 27.83 -62.61
CA LEU A 47 -47.69 27.71 -64.08
C LEU A 47 -48.17 26.31 -64.51
N ALA A 48 -49.22 26.28 -65.35
CA ALA A 48 -49.96 25.16 -65.94
C ALA A 48 -51.00 24.47 -65.01
N GLY A 49 -52.33 24.59 -65.16
CA GLY A 49 -53.14 25.16 -66.23
C GLY A 49 -54.21 24.17 -66.70
N ARG A 50 -55.44 24.32 -66.19
CA ARG A 50 -56.74 23.85 -66.73
C ARG A 50 -56.98 22.33 -66.85
N TRP A 51 -58.29 21.98 -66.80
CA TRP A 51 -58.95 20.68 -66.96
C TRP A 51 -58.82 19.76 -65.72
N GLY A 52 -59.84 19.21 -65.06
CA GLY A 52 -61.30 19.17 -65.18
C GLY A 52 -61.76 18.02 -64.26
N ILE A 53 -62.61 18.29 -63.25
CA ILE A 53 -63.92 17.65 -62.98
C ILE A 53 -63.97 16.13 -63.29
N ILE A 54 -64.31 15.30 -62.29
CA ILE A 54 -65.55 14.50 -62.23
C ILE A 54 -65.80 14.08 -60.76
N ASP A 55 -67.09 14.15 -60.43
CA ASP A 55 -67.77 13.89 -59.17
C ASP A 55 -67.66 12.46 -58.61
N ASP A 56 -68.01 12.35 -57.33
CA ASP A 56 -68.74 11.26 -56.65
C ASP A 56 -68.71 9.86 -57.28
N GLU A 57 -68.03 8.92 -56.62
CA GLU A 57 -68.45 7.52 -56.66
C GLU A 57 -68.58 6.92 -55.26
N LEU A 58 -69.83 6.59 -54.96
CA LEU A 58 -70.35 5.89 -53.79
C LEU A 58 -69.67 4.54 -53.57
N ALA A 59 -69.51 4.17 -52.30
CA ALA A 59 -69.20 2.79 -51.91
C ALA A 59 -70.30 1.85 -52.45
N VAL A 60 -69.94 0.94 -53.36
CA VAL A 60 -70.87 -0.03 -53.95
C VAL A 60 -71.09 -1.18 -52.96
N VAL A 61 -72.32 -1.33 -52.48
CA VAL A 61 -72.78 -2.50 -51.72
C VAL A 61 -73.58 -3.39 -52.67
N THR A 62 -73.14 -4.64 -52.89
CA THR A 62 -73.88 -5.60 -53.71
C THR A 62 -74.65 -6.57 -52.81
N ILE A 63 -75.97 -6.67 -52.96
CA ILE A 63 -76.84 -7.60 -52.19
C ILE A 63 -77.52 -8.56 -53.18
N LYS A 64 -77.39 -9.88 -53.00
CA LYS A 64 -78.17 -10.89 -53.74
C LYS A 64 -79.40 -11.29 -52.93
N LYS A 65 -80.59 -11.29 -53.54
CA LYS A 65 -81.87 -11.71 -52.92
C LYS A 65 -82.51 -12.85 -53.71
N ASN A 66 -83.03 -13.88 -53.05
CA ASN A 66 -83.75 -14.97 -53.69
C ASN A 66 -85.25 -14.64 -53.81
N ASN A 67 -85.84 -14.90 -54.97
CA ASN A 67 -87.24 -14.63 -55.28
C ASN A 67 -88.07 -15.87 -54.98
N ASN A 68 -88.73 -15.92 -53.81
CA ASN A 68 -90.09 -16.43 -53.62
C ASN A 68 -90.43 -16.45 -52.11
N GLU A 69 -91.56 -15.83 -51.81
CA GLU A 69 -92.27 -15.78 -50.52
C GLU A 69 -91.73 -14.85 -49.42
N THR A 70 -92.70 -14.14 -48.84
CA THR A 70 -92.61 -13.03 -47.91
C THR A 70 -92.45 -13.54 -46.50
N ASP A 71 -91.21 -13.70 -46.05
CA ASP A 71 -90.90 -13.58 -44.63
C ASP A 71 -89.44 -13.17 -44.41
N ILE A 72 -89.23 -12.43 -43.33
CA ILE A 72 -88.01 -11.69 -43.00
C ILE A 72 -87.05 -12.62 -42.27
N ASP A 73 -85.95 -13.05 -42.92
CA ASP A 73 -84.63 -13.29 -42.30
C ASP A 73 -83.59 -13.79 -43.34
N SER A 74 -82.32 -13.45 -43.09
CA SER A 74 -81.07 -13.81 -43.82
C SER A 74 -80.57 -12.86 -44.95
N ILE A 75 -79.59 -12.00 -44.59
CA ILE A 75 -78.62 -11.42 -45.54
C ILE A 75 -77.29 -12.16 -45.32
N GLU A 76 -76.85 -12.93 -46.31
CA GLU A 76 -75.51 -13.51 -46.38
C GLU A 76 -74.56 -12.50 -47.04
N GLU A 77 -73.70 -11.86 -46.21
CA GLU A 77 -72.47 -11.13 -46.58
C GLU A 77 -72.58 -9.68 -47.11
N ILE A 78 -71.84 -8.76 -46.45
CA ILE A 78 -71.61 -7.36 -46.88
C ILE A 78 -70.11 -7.09 -46.82
N THR A 79 -69.46 -6.80 -47.96
CA THR A 79 -68.06 -6.36 -48.02
C THR A 79 -67.99 -4.88 -48.37
N ILE A 80 -67.30 -4.08 -47.55
CA ILE A 80 -67.04 -2.65 -47.80
C ILE A 80 -65.53 -2.47 -48.03
N THR A 81 -65.13 -1.92 -49.17
CA THR A 81 -63.76 -1.44 -49.41
C THR A 81 -63.76 0.09 -49.32
N ASN A 82 -62.83 0.67 -48.55
CA ASN A 82 -62.68 2.12 -48.39
C ASN A 82 -61.21 2.52 -48.63
N PRO A 83 -60.89 3.61 -49.37
CA PRO A 83 -59.52 3.95 -49.72
C PRO A 83 -58.77 4.67 -48.57
N SER A 84 -57.47 4.42 -48.50
CA SER A 84 -56.56 4.80 -47.42
C SER A 84 -56.21 6.30 -47.38
N LEU A 85 -56.43 6.94 -46.23
CA LEU A 85 -55.71 8.17 -45.84
C LEU A 85 -54.22 7.83 -45.59
N SER A 86 -53.30 8.61 -46.16
CA SER A 86 -51.86 8.34 -46.04
C SER A 86 -51.34 8.72 -44.64
N LEU A 87 -50.46 7.87 -44.09
CA LEU A 87 -49.88 8.02 -42.74
C LEU A 87 -49.17 9.38 -42.51
N TRP A 88 -48.72 10.04 -43.58
CA TRP A 88 -47.87 11.23 -43.50
C TRP A 88 -48.63 12.49 -43.06
N ASP A 89 -49.91 12.62 -43.40
CA ASP A 89 -50.73 13.78 -43.02
C ASP A 89 -51.05 13.79 -41.51
N ALA A 90 -51.15 12.62 -40.88
CA ALA A 90 -51.34 12.50 -39.44
C ALA A 90 -50.06 12.74 -38.63
N THR A 91 -48.87 12.46 -39.20
CA THR A 91 -47.60 12.64 -38.49
C THR A 91 -47.19 14.10 -38.29
N SER A 92 -47.51 15.00 -39.24
CA SER A 92 -47.13 16.42 -39.14
C SER A 92 -47.95 17.19 -38.11
N VAL A 93 -49.21 16.80 -37.89
CA VAL A 93 -50.14 17.48 -36.97
C VAL A 93 -49.90 17.11 -35.50
N LEU A 94 -49.36 15.92 -35.21
CA LEU A 94 -49.10 15.46 -33.83
C LEU A 94 -47.68 15.74 -33.33
N ILE A 95 -46.66 15.76 -34.21
CA ILE A 95 -45.26 15.90 -33.78
C ILE A 95 -44.95 17.32 -33.27
N VAL A 96 -45.48 18.37 -33.92
CA VAL A 96 -45.19 19.76 -33.55
C VAL A 96 -45.75 20.13 -32.16
N PRO A 97 -47.02 19.79 -31.81
CA PRO A 97 -47.55 20.02 -30.47
C PRO A 97 -46.80 19.23 -29.39
N ILE A 98 -46.41 17.98 -29.65
CA ILE A 98 -45.66 17.15 -28.69
C ILE A 98 -44.28 17.75 -28.41
N ILE A 99 -43.57 18.22 -29.45
CA ILE A 99 -42.27 18.89 -29.28
C ILE A 99 -42.43 20.20 -28.50
N LEU A 100 -43.48 20.99 -28.74
CA LEU A 100 -43.75 22.22 -28.00
C LEU A 100 -44.10 21.95 -26.53
N VAL A 101 -44.84 20.88 -26.23
CA VAL A 101 -45.12 20.45 -24.85
C VAL A 101 -43.86 19.98 -24.14
N ILE A 102 -42.99 19.21 -24.82
CA ILE A 102 -41.69 18.77 -24.27
C ILE A 102 -40.77 19.97 -24.04
N LEU A 103 -40.68 20.91 -24.99
CA LEU A 103 -39.89 22.13 -24.87
C LEU A 103 -40.47 23.09 -23.82
N GLY A 104 -41.79 23.15 -23.68
CA GLY A 104 -42.48 23.91 -22.64
C GLY A 104 -42.21 23.34 -21.25
N ALA A 105 -42.32 22.02 -21.08
CA ALA A 105 -41.96 21.33 -19.84
C ALA A 105 -40.46 21.46 -19.52
N TRP A 106 -39.59 21.38 -20.54
CA TRP A 106 -38.16 21.62 -20.39
C TRP A 106 -37.86 23.08 -20.01
N PHE A 107 -38.49 24.05 -20.65
CA PHE A 107 -38.31 25.47 -20.34
C PHE A 107 -38.83 25.81 -18.94
N GLN A 108 -39.98 25.26 -18.54
CA GLN A 108 -40.56 25.44 -17.21
C GLN A 108 -39.68 24.80 -16.12
N THR A 109 -39.12 23.62 -16.38
CA THR A 109 -38.15 22.99 -15.46
C THR A 109 -36.83 23.76 -15.40
N VAL A 110 -36.38 24.36 -16.51
CA VAL A 110 -35.20 25.26 -16.50
C VAL A 110 -35.48 26.53 -15.70
N GLN A 111 -36.65 27.15 -15.85
CA GLN A 111 -37.04 28.34 -15.08
C GLN A 111 -37.16 28.03 -13.58
N GLN A 112 -37.80 26.92 -13.21
CA GLN A 112 -37.88 26.48 -11.80
C GLN A 112 -36.48 26.21 -11.21
N ARG A 113 -35.57 25.60 -11.97
CA ARG A 113 -34.18 25.41 -11.52
C ARG A 113 -33.46 26.74 -11.27
N GLN A 114 -33.67 27.74 -12.13
CA GLN A 114 -33.07 29.07 -11.95
C GLN A 114 -33.60 29.77 -10.69
N THR A 115 -34.90 29.69 -10.41
CA THR A 115 -35.49 30.28 -9.19
C THR A 115 -35.05 29.56 -7.93
N ASP A 116 -34.97 28.23 -7.96
CA ASP A 116 -34.49 27.42 -6.83
C ASP A 116 -33.00 27.70 -6.55
N ASP A 117 -32.18 27.85 -7.59
CA ASP A 117 -30.77 28.22 -7.46
C ASP A 117 -30.60 29.64 -6.88
N GLN A 118 -31.41 30.61 -7.32
CA GLN A 118 -31.41 31.96 -6.76
C GLN A 118 -31.77 31.96 -5.27
N ALA A 119 -32.82 31.24 -4.87
CA ALA A 119 -33.21 31.14 -3.47
C ALA A 119 -32.13 30.49 -2.60
N ARG A 120 -31.41 29.48 -3.12
CA ARG A 120 -30.28 28.86 -2.42
C ARG A 120 -29.08 29.79 -2.28
N GLU A 121 -28.80 30.62 -3.29
CA GLU A 121 -27.77 31.66 -3.21
C GLU A 121 -28.09 32.73 -2.17
N GLU A 122 -29.35 33.18 -2.09
CA GLU A 122 -29.78 34.15 -1.07
C GLU A 122 -29.59 33.61 0.35
N VAL A 123 -29.96 32.35 0.58
CA VAL A 123 -29.77 31.68 1.86
C VAL A 123 -28.26 31.56 2.20
N LEU A 124 -27.43 31.25 1.21
CA LEU A 124 -25.98 31.14 1.39
C LEU A 124 -25.34 32.49 1.71
N GLN A 125 -25.71 33.57 1.01
CA GLN A 125 -25.24 34.91 1.31
C GLN A 125 -25.69 35.39 2.69
N ALA A 126 -26.97 35.18 3.05
CA ALA A 126 -27.48 35.52 4.37
C ALA A 126 -26.71 34.80 5.50
N TYR A 127 -26.24 33.58 5.26
CA TYR A 127 -25.36 32.87 6.17
C TYR A 127 -23.98 33.56 6.28
N PHE A 128 -23.34 33.88 5.15
CA PHE A 128 -22.03 34.54 5.14
C PHE A 128 -22.05 35.90 5.84
N ASP A 129 -23.07 36.72 5.58
CA ASP A 129 -23.21 38.04 6.21
C ASP A 129 -23.34 37.90 7.73
N LYS A 130 -24.12 36.93 8.19
CA LYS A 130 -24.38 36.74 9.62
C LYS A 130 -23.17 36.21 10.37
N VAL A 131 -22.38 35.32 9.75
CA VAL A 131 -21.11 34.85 10.34
C VAL A 131 -20.08 35.97 10.34
N SER A 132 -19.96 36.72 9.24
CA SER A 132 -19.03 37.85 9.13
C SER A 132 -19.32 38.94 10.17
N ALA A 133 -20.61 39.27 10.37
CA ALA A 133 -21.04 40.21 11.40
C ALA A 133 -20.64 39.75 12.80
N LEU A 134 -20.79 38.47 13.13
CA LEU A 134 -20.38 37.92 14.43
C LEU A 134 -18.86 37.98 14.64
N LEU A 135 -18.06 37.80 13.59
CA LEU A 135 -16.60 37.89 13.67
C LEU A 135 -16.13 39.32 13.91
N LEU A 136 -16.70 40.28 13.18
CA LEU A 136 -16.38 41.70 13.25
C LEU A 136 -16.86 42.33 14.57
N ASP A 137 -18.14 42.17 14.91
CA ASP A 137 -18.76 42.81 16.08
C ASP A 137 -18.18 42.33 17.42
N LYS A 138 -17.65 41.11 17.46
CA LYS A 138 -17.13 40.50 18.69
C LYS A 138 -15.62 40.37 18.73
N GLU A 139 -14.89 40.89 17.74
CA GLU A 139 -13.43 40.82 17.63
C GLU A 139 -12.88 39.41 17.93
N LEU A 140 -13.60 38.37 17.48
CA LEU A 140 -13.40 36.99 17.97
C LEU A 140 -11.98 36.46 17.68
N LEU A 141 -11.42 36.87 16.54
CA LEU A 141 -10.05 36.52 16.16
C LEU A 141 -9.02 37.16 17.10
N GLU A 142 -9.23 38.40 17.54
CA GLU A 142 -8.33 39.06 18.49
C GLU A 142 -8.43 38.44 19.88
N ILE A 143 -9.64 38.12 20.33
CA ILE A 143 -9.88 37.39 21.58
C ILE A 143 -9.18 36.03 21.54
N ALA A 144 -9.25 35.33 20.40
CA ALA A 144 -8.61 34.03 20.18
C ALA A 144 -7.07 34.09 20.23
N ILE A 145 -6.46 35.17 19.74
CA ILE A 145 -5.00 35.32 19.62
C ILE A 145 -4.29 35.60 20.96
N LYS A 146 -4.99 36.11 21.98
CA LYS A 146 -4.40 36.42 23.30
C LYS A 146 -3.73 35.22 24.00
N ASP A 147 -3.97 33.98 23.57
CA ASP A 147 -3.40 32.76 24.17
C ASP A 147 -1.97 32.37 23.72
N LYS A 148 -1.30 33.11 22.82
CA LYS A 148 0.09 32.75 22.46
C LYS A 148 1.11 33.36 23.43
N PRO A 149 1.93 32.55 24.15
CA PRO A 149 3.11 33.10 24.82
C PRO A 149 4.10 33.61 23.76
N ASN A 150 4.46 34.89 23.81
CA ASN A 150 5.51 35.46 22.96
C ASN A 150 6.82 34.69 23.17
N THR A 151 7.16 33.81 22.23
CA THR A 151 8.48 33.17 22.15
C THR A 151 9.38 34.02 21.25
N HIS A 152 9.61 35.27 21.64
CA HIS A 152 10.70 36.09 21.14
C HIS A 152 11.14 37.04 22.26
N LEU A 153 11.87 36.52 23.24
CA LEU A 153 12.75 37.35 24.05
C LEU A 153 14.09 37.42 23.33
N ILE A 154 14.27 38.50 22.58
CA ILE A 154 15.57 39.07 22.27
C ILE A 154 16.27 39.30 23.62
N GLN A 155 17.43 38.67 23.81
CA GLN A 155 18.33 39.01 24.90
C GLN A 155 18.86 40.44 24.65
N THR A 156 18.26 41.42 25.31
CA THR A 156 18.93 42.69 25.59
C THR A 156 18.97 42.89 27.09
N LYS A 157 20.18 42.84 27.64
CA LYS A 157 20.53 43.40 28.95
C LYS A 157 20.08 44.86 28.98
N ASN A 158 19.14 45.20 29.84
CA ASN A 158 19.31 46.23 30.88
C ASN A 158 18.01 46.46 31.65
N SER A 159 18.21 46.74 32.93
CA SER A 159 17.26 47.09 33.98
C SER A 159 16.22 48.13 33.58
N HIS A 160 14.94 47.82 33.76
CA HIS A 160 14.01 48.56 34.62
C HIS A 160 12.70 47.76 34.78
N LEU A 161 12.19 47.70 36.00
CA LEU A 161 10.88 47.15 36.35
C LEU A 161 9.79 47.83 35.50
N GLY A 162 9.26 47.09 34.53
CA GLY A 162 8.08 47.41 33.75
C GLY A 162 7.21 46.18 33.65
N VAL A 163 6.11 46.22 34.40
CA VAL A 163 4.90 45.38 34.40
C VAL A 163 4.80 44.39 33.23
N ALA A 164 4.97 43.09 33.51
CA ALA A 164 4.50 42.02 32.63
C ALA A 164 2.96 41.94 32.76
N GLU A 165 2.27 42.85 32.07
CA GLU A 165 0.82 42.98 32.14
C GLU A 165 0.13 41.93 31.25
N ASN A 166 -0.61 41.03 31.89
CA ASN A 166 -1.81 40.32 31.43
C ASN A 166 -2.03 40.13 29.91
N ASN A 167 -1.46 39.07 29.35
CA ASN A 167 -1.95 38.49 28.08
C ASN A 167 -2.96 37.34 28.27
N ARG A 168 -3.44 37.05 29.49
CA ARG A 168 -4.42 35.96 29.70
C ARG A 168 -5.85 36.42 29.39
N ARG A 169 -6.57 35.65 28.56
CA ARG A 169 -7.99 35.86 28.27
C ARG A 169 -8.80 35.85 29.57
N THR A 170 -9.65 36.84 29.76
CA THR A 170 -10.57 36.88 30.92
C THR A 170 -11.66 35.82 30.79
N SER A 171 -12.25 35.37 31.90
CA SER A 171 -13.38 34.43 31.90
C SER A 171 -14.57 34.92 31.06
N LYS A 172 -14.83 36.24 31.07
CA LYS A 172 -15.87 36.87 30.25
C LYS A 172 -15.57 36.78 28.75
N GLN A 173 -14.31 37.02 28.36
CA GLN A 173 -13.87 36.89 26.97
C GLN A 173 -13.90 35.43 26.49
N GLN A 174 -13.54 34.48 27.35
CA GLN A 174 -13.65 33.04 27.05
C GLN A 174 -15.11 32.63 26.82
N ASN A 175 -16.01 33.01 27.73
CA ASN A 175 -17.44 32.71 27.60
C ASN A 175 -18.05 33.33 26.33
N LEU A 176 -17.67 34.57 25.97
CA LEU A 176 -18.13 35.22 24.74
C LEU A 176 -17.65 34.47 23.49
N LEU A 177 -16.38 34.04 23.46
CA LEU A 177 -15.82 33.25 22.37
C LEU A 177 -16.56 31.91 22.22
N ASP A 178 -16.73 31.17 23.32
CA ASP A 178 -17.39 29.86 23.31
C ASP A 178 -18.87 29.97 22.88
N THR A 179 -19.59 30.97 23.37
CA THR A 179 -21.00 31.21 23.00
C THR A 179 -21.11 31.55 21.51
N SER A 180 -20.23 32.42 21.01
CA SER A 180 -20.25 32.82 19.60
C SER A 180 -19.90 31.68 18.67
N LEU A 181 -18.90 30.86 19.03
CA LEU A 181 -18.54 29.65 18.27
C LEU A 181 -19.65 28.61 18.26
N ASN A 182 -20.40 28.46 19.35
CA ASN A 182 -21.57 27.57 19.39
C ASN A 182 -22.67 28.05 18.44
N VAL A 183 -22.93 29.35 18.36
CA VAL A 183 -23.89 29.93 17.40
C VAL A 183 -23.43 29.72 15.97
N ILE A 184 -22.16 30.03 15.67
CA ILE A 184 -21.56 29.81 14.34
C ILE A 184 -21.65 28.33 13.97
N ARG A 185 -21.30 27.42 14.89
CA ARG A 185 -21.40 25.97 14.68
C ARG A 185 -22.82 25.54 14.36
N ALA A 186 -23.80 25.92 15.18
CA ALA A 186 -25.19 25.52 14.98
C ALA A 186 -25.73 25.97 13.61
N ARG A 187 -25.45 27.22 13.23
CA ARG A 187 -25.81 27.76 11.90
C ARG A 187 -25.11 27.01 10.78
N THR A 188 -23.82 26.71 10.97
CA THR A 188 -23.00 25.98 9.99
C THR A 188 -23.52 24.57 9.78
N LEU A 189 -23.83 23.82 10.84
CA LEU A 189 -24.39 22.47 10.70
C LEU A 189 -25.78 22.49 10.05
N SER A 190 -26.60 23.49 10.38
CA SER A 190 -27.91 23.68 9.75
C SER A 190 -27.78 23.92 8.25
N ILE A 191 -26.90 24.83 7.82
CA ILE A 191 -26.74 25.14 6.40
C ILE A 191 -26.13 23.98 5.62
N LEU A 192 -25.17 23.26 6.20
CA LEU A 192 -24.59 22.07 5.59
C LEU A 192 -25.62 20.94 5.39
N ARG A 193 -26.56 20.77 6.33
CA ARG A 193 -27.70 19.84 6.17
C ARG A 193 -28.68 20.30 5.10
N GLN A 194 -29.00 21.59 5.05
CA GLN A 194 -29.90 22.13 4.03
C GLN A 194 -29.33 21.92 2.61
N PHE A 195 -28.01 21.91 2.47
CA PHE A 195 -27.30 21.67 1.21
C PHE A 195 -26.79 20.22 1.06
N GLU A 196 -27.47 19.23 1.65
CA GLU A 196 -27.01 17.82 1.64
C GLU A 196 -26.65 17.31 0.23
N ASP A 197 -27.46 17.60 -0.78
CA ASP A 197 -27.21 17.22 -2.18
C ASP A 197 -26.47 18.27 -3.02
N ASP A 198 -26.19 19.44 -2.43
CA ASP A 198 -25.59 20.59 -3.12
C ASP A 198 -24.10 20.72 -2.78
N VAL A 199 -23.28 20.01 -3.56
CA VAL A 199 -21.84 19.89 -3.32
C VAL A 199 -21.12 21.23 -3.45
N GLU A 200 -21.50 22.06 -4.42
CA GLU A 200 -20.83 23.35 -4.67
C GLU A 200 -21.07 24.33 -3.52
N ARG A 201 -22.32 24.44 -3.04
CA ARG A 201 -22.64 25.34 -1.94
C ARG A 201 -22.07 24.85 -0.60
N LYS A 202 -22.10 23.53 -0.32
CA LYS A 202 -21.37 22.97 0.83
C LYS A 202 -19.88 23.30 0.80
N SER A 203 -19.26 23.14 -0.37
CA SER A 203 -17.84 23.45 -0.56
C SER A 203 -17.57 24.95 -0.37
N SER A 204 -18.49 25.81 -0.80
CA SER A 204 -18.41 27.27 -0.62
C SER A 204 -18.51 27.66 0.86
N VAL A 205 -19.43 27.06 1.63
CA VAL A 205 -19.52 27.23 3.09
C VAL A 205 -18.19 26.89 3.75
N LEU A 206 -17.63 25.71 3.44
CA LEU A 206 -16.40 25.24 4.06
C LEU A 206 -15.18 26.09 3.66
N ARG A 207 -15.13 26.52 2.39
CA ARG A 207 -14.08 27.42 1.90
C ARG A 207 -14.13 28.76 2.62
N PHE A 208 -15.31 29.37 2.76
CA PHE A 208 -15.49 30.60 3.53
C PHE A 208 -15.01 30.44 4.99
N LEU A 209 -15.39 29.35 5.67
CA LEU A 209 -14.97 29.08 7.05
C LEU A 209 -13.44 28.87 7.17
N ALA A 210 -12.81 28.26 6.16
CA ALA A 210 -11.37 28.06 6.12
C ALA A 210 -10.61 29.36 5.82
N GLU A 211 -11.05 30.14 4.83
CA GLU A 211 -10.47 31.43 4.43
C GLU A 211 -10.62 32.49 5.52
N SER A 212 -11.73 32.45 6.26
CA SER A 212 -11.96 33.31 7.43
C SER A 212 -11.20 32.84 8.68
N GLU A 213 -10.35 31.80 8.56
CA GLU A 213 -9.54 31.21 9.62
C GLU A 213 -10.34 30.69 10.84
N ILE A 214 -11.65 30.52 10.68
CA ILE A 214 -12.56 30.05 11.74
C ILE A 214 -12.27 28.58 12.06
N LEU A 215 -11.98 27.76 11.05
CA LEU A 215 -11.65 26.35 11.24
C LEU A 215 -10.28 26.16 11.89
N SER A 216 -9.28 26.96 11.49
CA SER A 216 -7.88 26.73 11.89
C SER A 216 -7.44 27.53 13.12
N LYS A 217 -7.80 28.82 13.23
CA LYS A 217 -7.46 29.67 14.38
C LYS A 217 -8.51 29.58 15.49
N LEU A 218 -9.80 29.66 15.14
CA LEU A 218 -10.87 29.57 16.14
C LEU A 218 -11.25 28.13 16.50
N ARG A 219 -10.73 27.14 15.77
CA ARG A 219 -10.96 25.69 16.00
C ARG A 219 -12.44 25.35 16.06
N LEU A 220 -13.24 25.93 15.16
CA LEU A 220 -14.66 25.64 15.09
C LEU A 220 -14.88 24.13 15.00
N ASN A 221 -15.71 23.62 15.90
CA ASN A 221 -15.99 22.20 16.00
C ASN A 221 -17.01 21.79 14.92
N LEU A 222 -16.57 20.99 13.94
CA LEU A 222 -17.41 20.37 12.91
C LEU A 222 -17.56 18.86 13.12
N SER A 223 -17.49 18.39 14.37
CA SER A 223 -17.85 17.00 14.69
C SER A 223 -19.28 16.71 14.24
N ASP A 224 -19.47 15.50 13.74
CA ASP A 224 -20.75 14.97 13.24
C ASP A 224 -21.32 15.73 12.00
N ALA A 225 -20.49 16.56 11.33
CA ALA A 225 -20.91 17.29 10.14
C ALA A 225 -21.09 16.37 8.91
N TYR A 226 -22.04 16.71 8.04
CA TYR A 226 -22.35 15.99 6.80
C TYR A 226 -21.64 16.66 5.61
N LEU A 227 -20.42 16.22 5.32
CA LEU A 227 -19.51 16.84 4.35
C LEU A 227 -19.28 15.96 3.12
N GLN A 228 -20.14 14.95 2.92
CA GLN A 228 -20.02 13.98 1.84
C GLN A 228 -19.87 14.67 0.47
N LYS A 229 -18.95 14.17 -0.36
CA LYS A 229 -18.65 14.64 -1.73
C LYS A 229 -18.09 16.07 -1.83
N SER A 230 -17.91 16.80 -0.72
CA SER A 230 -17.41 18.18 -0.76
C SER A 230 -15.98 18.27 -1.30
N THR A 231 -15.64 19.42 -1.89
CA THR A 231 -14.31 19.67 -2.45
C THR A 231 -13.58 20.72 -1.63
N LEU A 232 -12.50 20.28 -1.00
CA LEU A 232 -11.67 20.99 -0.04
C LEU A 232 -10.21 20.98 -0.51
N GLN A 233 -10.01 21.28 -1.79
CA GLN A 233 -8.69 21.32 -2.40
C GLN A 233 -7.88 22.53 -1.92
N GLY A 234 -6.65 22.32 -1.48
CA GLY A 234 -5.69 23.37 -1.13
C GLY A 234 -6.04 24.19 0.12
N ILE A 235 -7.10 23.84 0.85
CA ILE A 235 -7.57 24.64 1.98
C ILE A 235 -6.79 24.35 3.26
N ASN A 236 -6.72 25.35 4.15
CA ASN A 236 -6.09 25.20 5.46
C ASN A 236 -7.10 24.76 6.53
N LEU A 237 -6.98 23.50 6.95
CA LEU A 237 -7.79 22.84 7.98
C LEU A 237 -6.95 22.41 9.18
N GLN A 238 -5.80 23.07 9.41
CA GLN A 238 -4.92 22.76 10.52
C GLN A 238 -5.71 22.81 11.83
N LYS A 239 -5.63 21.77 12.66
CA LYS A 239 -6.33 21.65 13.95
C LYS A 239 -7.87 21.67 13.87
N ALA A 240 -8.45 21.59 12.67
CA ALA A 240 -9.90 21.50 12.53
C ALA A 240 -10.42 20.21 13.18
N ASN A 241 -11.62 20.26 13.75
CA ASN A 241 -12.24 19.11 14.37
C ASN A 241 -13.39 18.57 13.51
N PHE A 242 -13.18 17.36 12.99
CA PHE A 242 -14.10 16.59 12.15
C PHE A 242 -14.41 15.22 12.77
N GLN A 243 -14.32 15.08 14.09
CA GLN A 243 -14.62 13.82 14.77
C GLN A 243 -16.02 13.31 14.38
N ARG A 244 -16.12 12.03 13.98
CA ARG A 244 -17.35 11.38 13.47
C ARG A 244 -18.04 12.09 12.30
N ALA A 245 -17.37 13.02 11.62
CA ALA A 245 -17.94 13.66 10.44
C ALA A 245 -18.09 12.65 9.29
N ASN A 246 -19.16 12.82 8.50
CA ASN A 246 -19.33 12.08 7.25
C ASN A 246 -18.54 12.79 6.15
N LEU A 247 -17.38 12.23 5.82
CA LEU A 247 -16.42 12.73 4.85
C LEU A 247 -16.30 11.77 3.65
N GLN A 248 -17.31 10.93 3.38
CA GLN A 248 -17.18 9.98 2.29
C GLN A 248 -17.06 10.74 0.96
N TRP A 249 -16.18 10.27 0.08
CA TRP A 249 -15.94 10.88 -1.24
C TRP A 249 -15.49 12.36 -1.21
N VAL A 250 -15.07 12.88 -0.06
CA VAL A 250 -14.51 14.23 0.03
C VAL A 250 -13.19 14.31 -0.72
N THR A 251 -12.89 15.47 -1.31
CA THR A 251 -11.58 15.73 -1.94
C THR A 251 -10.78 16.72 -1.11
N PHE A 252 -9.65 16.27 -0.54
CA PHE A 252 -8.71 17.04 0.27
C PHE A 252 -7.38 17.31 -0.45
N LEU A 253 -7.30 17.18 -1.78
CA LEU A 253 -6.04 17.34 -2.53
C LEU A 253 -5.29 18.62 -2.15
N GLY A 254 -4.05 18.51 -1.71
CA GLY A 254 -3.23 19.65 -1.28
C GLY A 254 -3.69 20.36 0.00
N ALA A 255 -4.69 19.84 0.72
CA ALA A 255 -5.19 20.45 1.94
C ALA A 255 -4.20 20.30 3.09
N ASN A 256 -4.17 21.30 3.98
CA ASN A 256 -3.42 21.22 5.22
C ASN A 256 -4.35 20.76 6.36
N LEU A 257 -4.27 19.49 6.73
CA LEU A 257 -4.98 18.83 7.83
C LEU A 257 -4.04 18.55 9.02
N GLN A 258 -2.93 19.27 9.14
CA GLN A 258 -1.98 19.07 10.23
C GLN A 258 -2.69 19.19 11.58
N GLU A 259 -2.48 18.21 12.47
CA GLU A 259 -3.10 18.14 13.81
C GLU A 259 -4.64 18.15 13.79
N ALA A 260 -5.29 17.90 12.64
CA ALA A 260 -6.74 17.83 12.57
C ALA A 260 -7.26 16.59 13.33
N ASN A 261 -8.44 16.73 13.94
CA ASN A 261 -9.12 15.62 14.60
C ASN A 261 -10.13 14.97 13.65
N LEU A 262 -9.81 13.78 13.14
CA LEU A 262 -10.61 12.94 12.26
C LEU A 262 -11.02 11.63 12.95
N GLN A 263 -11.00 11.60 14.29
CA GLN A 263 -11.34 10.40 15.06
C GLN A 263 -12.74 9.90 14.66
N GLU A 264 -12.84 8.60 14.36
CA GLU A 264 -14.09 7.91 13.95
C GLU A 264 -14.78 8.54 12.72
N ALA A 265 -14.12 9.43 11.99
CA ALA A 265 -14.69 10.04 10.80
C ALA A 265 -14.84 9.01 9.67
N ASP A 266 -15.87 9.16 8.85
CA ASP A 266 -16.09 8.30 7.70
C ASP A 266 -15.46 8.88 6.44
N LEU A 267 -14.23 8.45 6.14
CA LEU A 267 -13.41 8.87 5.01
C LEU A 267 -13.49 7.87 3.84
N LYS A 268 -14.55 7.07 3.76
CA LYS A 268 -14.68 6.05 2.71
C LYS A 268 -14.55 6.68 1.33
N LYS A 269 -13.59 6.18 0.56
CA LYS A 269 -13.26 6.68 -0.79
C LYS A 269 -12.96 8.18 -0.86
N ALA A 270 -12.51 8.79 0.23
CA ALA A 270 -11.98 10.14 0.22
C ALA A 270 -10.73 10.21 -0.67
N ILE A 271 -10.56 11.32 -1.39
CA ILE A 271 -9.37 11.62 -2.19
C ILE A 271 -8.53 12.61 -1.39
N ILE A 272 -7.50 12.12 -0.73
CA ILE A 272 -6.63 12.92 0.13
C ILE A 272 -5.29 13.16 -0.55
N GLY A 273 -4.66 12.12 -1.10
CA GLY A 273 -3.27 12.02 -1.51
C GLY A 273 -2.62 13.24 -2.17
N VAL A 274 -2.22 13.09 -3.43
CA VAL A 274 -1.61 14.15 -4.22
C VAL A 274 -2.28 14.18 -5.59
N ASP A 275 -2.29 15.36 -6.19
CA ASP A 275 -2.87 15.52 -7.53
C ASP A 275 -1.85 15.07 -8.60
N PHE A 276 -2.17 13.98 -9.29
CA PHE A 276 -1.38 13.46 -10.43
C PHE A 276 -1.96 13.85 -11.79
N GLN A 277 -2.95 14.74 -11.86
CA GLN A 277 -3.54 15.11 -13.15
C GLN A 277 -2.46 15.60 -14.14
N GLY A 278 -2.41 14.97 -15.32
CA GLY A 278 -1.43 15.27 -16.37
C GLY A 278 -0.09 14.54 -16.25
N LEU A 279 0.12 13.71 -15.21
CA LEU A 279 1.35 12.92 -15.05
C LEU A 279 1.16 11.48 -15.57
N SER A 280 2.09 11.01 -16.40
CA SER A 280 2.10 9.64 -16.89
C SER A 280 2.56 8.68 -15.79
N LEU A 281 1.64 7.87 -15.26
CA LEU A 281 1.96 6.81 -14.28
C LEU A 281 2.81 5.67 -14.85
N LYS A 282 3.21 5.74 -16.13
CA LYS A 282 4.21 4.83 -16.72
C LYS A 282 5.64 5.20 -16.32
N GLU A 283 5.87 6.45 -15.89
CA GLU A 283 7.18 6.92 -15.40
C GLU A 283 7.43 6.45 -13.95
N GLY A 284 8.68 6.30 -13.55
CA GLY A 284 9.03 5.85 -12.21
C GLY A 284 8.77 6.93 -11.15
N PHE A 285 8.60 6.53 -9.88
CA PHE A 285 8.45 7.45 -8.74
C PHE A 285 9.47 8.59 -8.73
N LYS A 286 10.75 8.30 -9.04
CA LYS A 286 11.83 9.31 -9.06
C LYS A 286 11.60 10.41 -10.11
N ASP A 287 10.88 10.11 -11.18
CA ASP A 287 10.63 11.04 -12.29
C ASP A 287 9.33 11.83 -12.06
N ILE A 288 8.33 11.18 -11.45
CA ILE A 288 7.02 11.78 -11.16
C ILE A 288 7.08 12.67 -9.92
N TRP A 289 7.74 12.23 -8.84
CA TRP A 289 7.69 12.91 -7.54
C TRP A 289 8.16 14.38 -7.57
N PRO A 290 9.25 14.74 -8.27
CA PRO A 290 9.66 16.15 -8.41
C PRO A 290 8.64 17.04 -9.13
N LYS A 291 7.70 16.45 -9.89
CA LYS A 291 6.64 17.17 -10.62
C LYS A 291 5.38 17.39 -9.76
N VAL A 292 5.26 16.71 -8.62
CA VAL A 292 4.12 16.85 -7.69
C VAL A 292 4.18 18.22 -7.03
N ARG A 293 3.14 19.04 -7.21
CA ARG A 293 3.09 20.42 -6.69
C ARG A 293 2.31 20.57 -5.40
N GLN A 294 1.31 19.73 -5.17
CA GLN A 294 0.40 19.81 -4.03
C GLN A 294 0.35 18.46 -3.32
N VAL A 295 0.78 18.47 -2.06
CA VAL A 295 0.75 17.30 -1.18
C VAL A 295 -0.13 17.62 0.02
N SER A 296 -1.09 16.74 0.29
CA SER A 296 -1.93 16.90 1.48
C SER A 296 -1.14 16.59 2.73
N ASN A 297 -1.26 17.48 3.72
CA ASN A 297 -0.52 17.39 4.97
C ASN A 297 -1.44 16.93 6.10
N LEU A 298 -1.30 15.69 6.55
CA LEU A 298 -1.98 15.08 7.69
C LEU A 298 -1.01 14.83 8.85
N GLN A 299 0.12 15.55 8.90
CA GLN A 299 1.10 15.39 9.96
C GLN A 299 0.43 15.56 11.33
N LYS A 300 0.64 14.62 12.25
CA LYS A 300 0.03 14.58 13.60
C LYS A 300 -1.50 14.59 13.62
N ALA A 301 -2.17 14.33 12.50
CA ALA A 301 -3.64 14.21 12.49
C ALA A 301 -4.08 13.00 13.32
N ASN A 302 -5.23 13.11 13.99
CA ASN A 302 -5.83 12.01 14.72
C ASN A 302 -6.89 11.32 13.85
N LEU A 303 -6.56 10.17 13.25
CA LEU A 303 -7.45 9.31 12.48
C LEU A 303 -7.85 8.04 13.26
N GLN A 304 -7.79 8.04 14.60
CA GLN A 304 -8.13 6.87 15.40
C GLN A 304 -9.54 6.38 15.08
N GLY A 305 -9.68 5.09 14.78
CA GLY A 305 -10.95 4.45 14.42
C GLY A 305 -11.61 4.95 13.13
N ALA A 306 -10.95 5.83 12.37
CA ALA A 306 -11.53 6.40 11.14
C ALA A 306 -11.76 5.32 10.07
N ASN A 307 -12.85 5.46 9.33
CA ASN A 307 -13.16 4.57 8.21
C ASN A 307 -12.56 5.10 6.91
N CYS A 308 -11.33 4.69 6.59
CA CYS A 308 -10.62 5.07 5.37
C CYS A 308 -10.76 4.02 4.25
N GLN A 309 -11.83 3.23 4.25
CA GLN A 309 -12.03 2.16 3.27
C GLN A 309 -11.98 2.70 1.84
N GLY A 310 -11.05 2.20 1.03
CA GLY A 310 -10.86 2.61 -0.36
C GLY A 310 -10.45 4.07 -0.54
N ALA A 311 -10.00 4.76 0.51
CA ALA A 311 -9.50 6.12 0.41
C ALA A 311 -8.19 6.17 -0.40
N ASP A 312 -7.99 7.27 -1.13
CA ASP A 312 -6.76 7.55 -1.84
C ASP A 312 -5.90 8.51 -1.02
N LEU A 313 -4.85 7.97 -0.39
CA LEU A 313 -3.87 8.64 0.44
C LEU A 313 -2.48 8.66 -0.23
N GLN A 314 -2.41 8.42 -1.55
CA GLN A 314 -1.15 8.33 -2.26
C GLN A 314 -0.30 9.59 -2.07
N GLY A 315 0.94 9.43 -1.63
CA GLY A 315 1.88 10.54 -1.40
C GLY A 315 1.53 11.47 -0.22
N ALA A 316 0.44 11.24 0.52
CA ALA A 316 0.06 12.08 1.64
C ALA A 316 1.14 12.08 2.74
N ASN A 317 1.32 13.22 3.40
CA ASN A 317 2.18 13.33 4.58
C ASN A 317 1.37 12.96 5.83
N LEU A 318 1.59 11.76 6.38
CA LEU A 318 0.98 11.21 7.59
C LEU A 318 2.01 11.06 8.73
N LYS A 319 3.12 11.81 8.70
CA LYS A 319 4.14 11.72 9.74
C LYS A 319 3.54 11.95 11.13
N GLU A 320 3.88 11.07 12.07
CA GLU A 320 3.40 11.14 13.46
C GLU A 320 1.86 11.15 13.60
N ALA A 321 1.11 10.76 12.56
CA ALA A 321 -0.35 10.65 12.63
C ALA A 321 -0.77 9.46 13.49
N ASN A 322 -1.93 9.58 14.14
CA ASN A 322 -2.54 8.49 14.90
C ASN A 322 -3.60 7.79 14.04
N LEU A 323 -3.31 6.60 13.53
CA LEU A 323 -4.22 5.74 12.77
C LEU A 323 -4.65 4.48 13.55
N GLN A 324 -4.52 4.49 14.89
CA GLN A 324 -4.90 3.35 15.71
C GLN A 324 -6.31 2.87 15.38
N GLU A 325 -6.47 1.56 15.15
CA GLU A 325 -7.75 0.89 14.83
C GLU A 325 -8.48 1.44 13.58
N ALA A 326 -7.80 2.26 12.75
CA ALA A 326 -8.39 2.76 11.51
C ALA A 326 -8.66 1.62 10.51
N LYS A 327 -9.72 1.77 9.71
CA LYS A 327 -10.10 0.81 8.67
C LYS A 327 -9.54 1.27 7.33
N LEU A 328 -8.49 0.63 6.84
CA LEU A 328 -7.82 0.97 5.57
C LEU A 328 -8.03 -0.10 4.49
N PHE A 329 -9.11 -0.88 4.57
CA PHE A 329 -9.43 -1.90 3.57
C PHE A 329 -9.42 -1.31 2.15
N ARG A 330 -8.58 -1.86 1.25
CA ARG A 330 -8.37 -1.37 -0.13
C ARG A 330 -7.91 0.10 -0.26
N ALA A 331 -7.39 0.72 0.80
CA ALA A 331 -6.86 2.07 0.70
C ALA A 331 -5.56 2.13 -0.11
N ASN A 332 -5.33 3.23 -0.82
CA ASN A 332 -4.11 3.49 -1.59
C ASN A 332 -3.19 4.41 -0.78
N LEU A 333 -2.08 3.88 -0.27
CA LEU A 333 -1.02 4.60 0.47
C LEU A 333 0.33 4.57 -0.26
N ARG A 334 0.33 4.37 -1.58
CA ARG A 334 1.59 4.40 -2.37
C ARG A 334 2.34 5.69 -2.07
N TRP A 335 3.63 5.60 -1.78
CA TRP A 335 4.49 6.77 -1.53
C TRP A 335 4.10 7.66 -0.34
N ALA A 336 3.12 7.26 0.46
CA ALA A 336 2.72 8.02 1.63
C ALA A 336 3.86 8.06 2.66
N ASP A 337 3.95 9.17 3.38
CA ASP A 337 4.95 9.36 4.43
C ASP A 337 4.32 9.13 5.80
N LEU A 338 4.54 7.94 6.37
CA LEU A 338 3.99 7.47 7.66
C LEU A 338 5.11 7.35 8.72
N GLU A 339 6.22 8.09 8.58
CA GLU A 339 7.30 8.04 9.57
C GLU A 339 6.76 8.34 10.97
N ARG A 340 7.06 7.48 11.94
CA ARG A 340 6.63 7.58 13.34
C ARG A 340 5.12 7.60 13.56
N ALA A 341 4.32 7.20 12.57
CA ALA A 341 2.87 7.10 12.72
C ALA A 341 2.48 5.93 13.64
N ASN A 342 1.37 6.07 14.36
CA ASN A 342 0.78 4.99 15.16
C ASN A 342 -0.28 4.25 14.33
N LEU A 343 0.01 3.04 13.88
CA LEU A 343 -0.90 2.14 13.16
C LEU A 343 -1.27 0.91 14.01
N GLN A 344 -1.25 1.01 15.34
CA GLN A 344 -1.60 -0.13 16.21
C GLN A 344 -3.02 -0.64 15.91
N GLY A 345 -3.16 -1.96 15.74
CA GLY A 345 -4.46 -2.62 15.48
C GLY A 345 -5.15 -2.20 14.17
N VAL A 346 -4.41 -1.56 13.24
CA VAL A 346 -5.00 -1.09 11.98
C VAL A 346 -5.39 -2.26 11.09
N ARG A 347 -6.45 -2.09 10.28
CA ARG A 347 -6.89 -3.10 9.31
C ARG A 347 -6.49 -2.71 7.89
N LEU A 348 -5.36 -3.25 7.39
CA LEU A 348 -4.75 -2.94 6.08
C LEU A 348 -5.16 -3.90 4.96
N VAL A 349 -6.19 -4.73 5.16
CA VAL A 349 -6.53 -5.80 4.22
C VAL A 349 -6.71 -5.26 2.78
N LYS A 350 -5.92 -5.80 1.83
CA LYS A 350 -5.86 -5.35 0.42
C LYS A 350 -5.42 -3.89 0.20
N ALA A 351 -4.80 -3.23 1.18
CA ALA A 351 -4.26 -1.89 1.02
C ALA A 351 -2.95 -1.91 0.20
N ASN A 352 -2.58 -0.77 -0.38
CA ASN A 352 -1.35 -0.61 -1.15
C ASN A 352 -0.39 0.37 -0.47
N PHE A 353 0.74 -0.13 0.03
CA PHE A 353 1.82 0.65 0.65
C PHE A 353 3.10 0.62 -0.20
N GLU A 354 3.00 0.35 -1.51
CA GLU A 354 4.18 0.32 -2.37
C GLU A 354 5.00 1.60 -2.21
N ARG A 355 6.27 1.43 -1.81
CA ARG A 355 7.22 2.52 -1.56
C ARG A 355 6.76 3.56 -0.53
N ALA A 356 5.83 3.21 0.37
CA ALA A 356 5.49 4.06 1.52
C ALA A 356 6.67 4.12 2.51
N LYS A 357 6.80 5.23 3.24
CA LYS A 357 7.79 5.39 4.31
C LYS A 357 7.14 5.10 5.66
N LEU A 358 7.55 4.04 6.34
CA LEU A 358 7.07 3.65 7.66
C LEU A 358 8.20 3.58 8.69
N LYS A 359 9.27 4.39 8.51
CA LYS A 359 10.39 4.38 9.45
C LYS A 359 9.89 4.71 10.87
N ALA A 360 10.25 3.88 11.84
CA ALA A 360 9.84 4.00 13.24
C ALA A 360 8.32 4.04 13.47
N ALA A 361 7.51 3.56 12.53
CA ALA A 361 6.07 3.45 12.70
C ALA A 361 5.70 2.27 13.64
N ASN A 362 4.60 2.41 14.37
CA ASN A 362 4.07 1.34 15.21
C ASN A 362 2.96 0.58 14.47
N LEU A 363 3.20 -0.66 14.04
CA LEU A 363 2.20 -1.54 13.42
C LEU A 363 1.82 -2.72 14.33
N GLU A 364 2.00 -2.59 15.63
CA GLU A 364 1.67 -3.69 16.55
C GLU A 364 0.21 -4.14 16.41
N GLY A 365 0.00 -5.44 16.25
CA GLY A 365 -1.34 -6.02 16.10
C GLY A 365 -2.04 -5.69 14.79
N ALA A 366 -1.36 -5.08 13.81
CA ALA A 366 -1.98 -4.73 12.52
C ALA A 366 -2.39 -5.98 11.71
N GLU A 367 -3.56 -5.93 11.07
CA GLU A 367 -4.01 -6.94 10.11
C GLU A 367 -3.52 -6.55 8.70
N ILE A 368 -2.52 -7.26 8.17
CA ILE A 368 -1.89 -6.89 6.89
C ILE A 368 -2.09 -7.92 5.76
N PHE A 369 -3.09 -8.79 5.89
CA PHE A 369 -3.45 -9.78 4.87
C PHE A 369 -3.72 -9.16 3.47
N MET A 370 -3.09 -9.71 2.43
CA MET A 370 -3.15 -9.23 1.04
C MET A 370 -2.69 -7.77 0.84
N THR A 371 -1.88 -7.21 1.73
CA THR A 371 -1.33 -5.85 1.57
C THR A 371 -0.15 -5.85 0.60
N THR A 372 -0.07 -4.86 -0.30
CA THR A 372 1.10 -4.68 -1.17
C THR A 372 2.16 -3.85 -0.44
N LEU A 373 3.34 -4.43 -0.18
CA LEU A 373 4.42 -3.80 0.60
C LEU A 373 5.72 -3.57 -0.19
N LYS A 374 5.71 -3.79 -1.51
CA LYS A 374 6.91 -3.74 -2.36
C LYS A 374 7.66 -2.41 -2.19
N GLY A 375 8.93 -2.50 -1.80
CA GLY A 375 9.81 -1.35 -1.61
C GLY A 375 9.41 -0.39 -0.48
N ALA A 376 8.47 -0.78 0.40
CA ALA A 376 8.13 0.00 1.58
C ALA A 376 9.29 0.00 2.59
N ASN A 377 9.48 1.12 3.28
CA ASN A 377 10.53 1.27 4.28
C ASN A 377 9.96 1.08 5.69
N PHE A 378 10.30 -0.04 6.33
CA PHE A 378 9.91 -0.38 7.69
C PHE A 378 11.07 -0.28 8.70
N GLN A 379 12.15 0.44 8.37
CA GLN A 379 13.30 0.58 9.25
C GLN A 379 12.86 1.06 10.64
N GLU A 380 13.32 0.40 11.70
CA GLU A 380 12.96 0.72 13.10
C GLU A 380 11.46 0.60 13.43
N ALA A 381 10.63 0.05 12.53
CA ALA A 381 9.20 -0.13 12.78
C ALA A 381 8.92 -1.30 13.74
N ASN A 382 7.85 -1.18 14.52
CA ASN A 382 7.35 -2.27 15.35
C ASN A 382 6.32 -3.09 14.56
N LEU A 383 6.65 -4.35 14.26
CA LEU A 383 5.78 -5.29 13.54
C LEU A 383 5.35 -6.45 14.45
N SER A 384 5.37 -6.26 15.76
CA SER A 384 5.01 -7.30 16.72
C SER A 384 3.52 -7.67 16.60
N ASN A 385 3.20 -8.96 16.71
CA ASN A 385 1.81 -9.45 16.69
C ASN A 385 1.00 -9.10 15.43
N ILE A 386 1.64 -8.75 14.30
CA ILE A 386 0.92 -8.56 13.04
C ILE A 386 0.21 -9.84 12.61
N THR A 387 -0.99 -9.69 12.06
CA THR A 387 -1.77 -10.81 11.54
C THR A 387 -1.65 -10.87 10.02
N LEU A 388 -1.07 -11.97 9.54
CA LEU A 388 -0.81 -12.22 8.11
C LEU A 388 -1.91 -13.02 7.40
N ILE A 389 -2.81 -13.68 8.15
CA ILE A 389 -3.89 -14.53 7.62
C ILE A 389 -5.24 -13.98 8.09
N TYR A 390 -6.14 -13.65 7.15
CA TYR A 390 -7.51 -13.31 7.51
C TYR A 390 -8.32 -14.57 7.76
N VAL A 391 -8.40 -15.00 9.02
CA VAL A 391 -9.37 -16.01 9.44
C VAL A 391 -10.67 -15.27 9.72
N ASN A 392 -11.59 -15.24 8.76
CA ASN A 392 -12.94 -14.77 9.04
C ASN A 392 -13.51 -15.63 10.18
N GLU A 393 -14.00 -15.03 11.28
CA GLU A 393 -14.52 -15.82 12.41
C GLU A 393 -15.68 -16.75 11.99
N GLY A 394 -16.37 -16.46 10.88
CA GLY A 394 -17.37 -17.34 10.27
C GLY A 394 -16.85 -18.50 9.39
N LEU A 395 -15.55 -18.56 9.07
CA LEU A 395 -14.95 -19.61 8.23
C LEU A 395 -14.19 -20.69 9.01
N ARG A 396 -14.16 -20.61 10.35
CA ARG A 396 -13.63 -21.70 11.20
C ARG A 396 -14.41 -23.02 11.07
N PHE A 397 -15.63 -22.99 10.50
CA PHE A 397 -16.53 -24.14 10.46
C PHE A 397 -16.61 -24.87 9.11
N LEU A 398 -16.02 -24.33 8.03
CA LEU A 398 -16.02 -25.01 6.73
C LEU A 398 -14.65 -25.64 6.49
N ALA A 399 -14.48 -26.83 7.07
CA ALA A 399 -13.49 -27.79 6.60
C ALA A 399 -13.71 -28.02 5.10
N GLY A 400 -12.77 -27.58 4.25
CA GLY A 400 -12.82 -27.85 2.82
C GLY A 400 -12.28 -26.77 1.87
N PHE A 401 -11.83 -25.60 2.34
CA PHE A 401 -11.18 -24.62 1.45
C PHE A 401 -9.66 -24.78 1.42
N GLU A 402 -9.17 -25.49 0.40
CA GLU A 402 -7.76 -25.56 -0.04
C GLU A 402 -7.15 -24.19 -0.45
N ILE A 403 -7.84 -23.06 -0.24
CA ILE A 403 -7.41 -21.74 -0.75
C ILE A 403 -6.57 -20.96 0.29
N LEU A 404 -6.57 -21.33 1.58
CA LEU A 404 -5.73 -20.64 2.58
C LEU A 404 -4.23 -20.95 2.44
N SER A 405 -3.85 -22.01 1.73
CA SER A 405 -2.45 -22.42 1.52
C SER A 405 -1.74 -21.66 0.37
N THR A 406 -2.45 -20.79 -0.36
CA THR A 406 -1.94 -20.10 -1.57
C THR A 406 -1.70 -18.60 -1.39
N LEU A 407 -2.11 -18.00 -0.27
CA LEU A 407 -1.97 -16.58 -0.01
C LEU A 407 -0.69 -16.31 0.78
N ILE A 408 0.41 -16.30 0.04
CA ILE A 408 1.76 -16.06 0.55
C ILE A 408 1.93 -14.57 0.95
N PRO A 409 2.32 -14.25 2.19
CA PRO A 409 2.77 -12.91 2.56
C PRO A 409 3.97 -12.49 1.71
N SER A 410 3.91 -11.32 1.07
CA SER A 410 4.92 -10.87 0.11
C SER A 410 5.58 -9.57 0.57
N PHE A 411 6.88 -9.63 0.82
CA PHE A 411 7.75 -8.52 1.23
C PHE A 411 9.01 -8.38 0.34
N PRO A 412 8.92 -8.54 -0.99
CA PRO A 412 10.11 -8.42 -1.84
C PRO A 412 10.64 -6.99 -1.80
N ASP A 413 11.97 -6.87 -1.73
CA ASP A 413 12.69 -5.60 -1.68
C ASP A 413 12.29 -4.69 -0.49
N ALA A 414 11.70 -5.25 0.58
CA ALA A 414 11.35 -4.48 1.78
C ALA A 414 12.60 -4.17 2.63
N TYR A 415 12.65 -2.96 3.20
CA TYR A 415 13.71 -2.55 4.13
C TYR A 415 13.22 -2.70 5.57
N LEU A 416 13.70 -3.72 6.28
CA LEU A 416 13.27 -4.09 7.64
C LEU A 416 14.43 -3.96 8.66
N GLN A 417 15.45 -3.19 8.32
CA GLN A 417 16.64 -3.06 9.15
C GLN A 417 16.29 -2.60 10.57
N ARG A 418 16.83 -3.31 11.57
CA ARG A 418 16.65 -3.04 13.01
C ARG A 418 15.20 -3.10 13.50
N SER A 419 14.30 -3.73 12.77
CA SER A 419 12.91 -3.92 13.20
C SER A 419 12.79 -5.12 14.16
N THR A 420 11.70 -5.17 14.93
CA THR A 420 11.41 -6.30 15.83
C THR A 420 10.23 -7.10 15.27
N ILE A 421 10.44 -8.41 15.14
CA ILE A 421 9.43 -9.37 14.72
C ILE A 421 9.37 -10.47 15.77
N GLN A 422 8.22 -10.59 16.44
CA GLN A 422 7.99 -11.61 17.45
C GLN A 422 6.74 -12.42 17.12
N GLY A 423 6.88 -13.74 17.07
CA GLY A 423 5.75 -14.66 16.95
C GLY A 423 4.97 -14.55 15.64
N VAL A 424 5.59 -14.08 14.56
CA VAL A 424 4.91 -13.92 13.27
C VAL A 424 5.05 -15.18 12.41
N ASP A 425 3.97 -15.55 11.72
CA ASP A 425 3.94 -16.71 10.82
C ASP A 425 4.22 -16.29 9.37
N PHE A 426 5.48 -16.42 8.96
CA PHE A 426 6.01 -16.22 7.60
C PHE A 426 6.08 -17.53 6.80
N GLN A 427 5.29 -18.55 7.12
CA GLN A 427 5.30 -19.77 6.32
C GLN A 427 5.06 -19.45 4.84
N LYS A 428 5.96 -19.93 3.97
CA LYS A 428 5.97 -19.70 2.52
C LYS A 428 6.16 -18.25 2.07
N ALA A 429 6.47 -17.32 2.98
CA ALA A 429 6.59 -15.90 2.66
C ALA A 429 7.64 -15.62 1.57
N ASP A 430 7.35 -14.66 0.68
CA ASP A 430 8.31 -14.16 -0.29
C ASP A 430 9.10 -12.99 0.32
N LEU A 431 10.36 -13.27 0.66
CA LEU A 431 11.34 -12.35 1.26
C LEU A 431 12.59 -12.21 0.37
N LYS A 432 12.46 -12.48 -0.93
CA LYS A 432 13.59 -12.37 -1.88
C LYS A 432 14.19 -10.97 -1.84
N LYS A 433 15.52 -10.91 -1.76
CA LYS A 433 16.29 -9.66 -1.77
C LYS A 433 15.89 -8.66 -0.67
N ALA A 434 15.12 -9.11 0.33
CA ALA A 434 14.74 -8.27 1.44
C ALA A 434 15.97 -7.87 2.25
N ASP A 435 16.01 -6.63 2.71
CA ASP A 435 17.06 -6.15 3.59
C ASP A 435 16.62 -6.31 5.05
N LEU A 436 17.09 -7.40 5.65
CA LEU A 436 16.76 -7.88 6.99
C LEU A 436 17.95 -7.69 7.95
N GLN A 437 18.92 -6.84 7.60
CA GLN A 437 20.14 -6.65 8.39
C GLN A 437 19.80 -6.21 9.83
N ARG A 438 20.40 -6.89 10.81
CA ARG A 438 20.18 -6.65 12.26
C ARG A 438 18.72 -6.77 12.70
N LEU A 439 17.89 -7.46 11.93
CA LEU A 439 16.53 -7.78 12.32
C LEU A 439 16.54 -8.81 13.46
N ILE A 440 15.50 -8.82 14.29
CA ILE A 440 15.31 -9.83 15.32
C ILE A 440 14.06 -10.66 14.99
N PHE A 441 14.27 -11.93 14.63
CA PHE A 441 13.23 -12.95 14.47
C PHE A 441 13.15 -13.80 15.74
N LEU A 442 12.27 -13.42 16.68
CA LEU A 442 12.00 -14.20 17.88
C LEU A 442 10.73 -15.04 17.67
N GLY A 443 10.91 -16.35 17.54
CA GLY A 443 9.81 -17.29 17.39
C GLY A 443 8.97 -17.09 16.14
N ALA A 444 9.60 -16.63 15.06
CA ALA A 444 8.96 -16.53 13.77
C ALA A 444 8.92 -17.91 13.08
N ASN A 445 7.80 -18.25 12.46
CA ASN A 445 7.73 -19.40 11.57
C ASN A 445 8.12 -18.96 10.16
N LEU A 446 9.24 -19.43 9.64
CA LEU A 446 9.77 -19.14 8.31
C LEU A 446 9.84 -20.43 7.47
N GLN A 447 9.05 -21.45 7.82
CA GLN A 447 9.01 -22.70 7.07
C GLN A 447 8.65 -22.43 5.61
N ASP A 448 9.36 -23.04 4.67
CA ASP A 448 9.18 -22.86 3.21
C ASP A 448 9.33 -21.41 2.71
N ALA A 449 9.80 -20.47 3.53
CA ALA A 449 9.95 -19.07 3.11
C ALA A 449 11.04 -18.92 2.05
N ASP A 450 10.82 -18.03 1.09
CA ASP A 450 11.76 -17.73 0.01
C ASP A 450 12.59 -16.48 0.36
N LEU A 451 13.81 -16.72 0.82
CA LEU A 451 14.80 -15.74 1.28
C LEU A 451 15.99 -15.63 0.31
N GLN A 452 15.81 -15.99 -0.97
CA GLN A 452 16.89 -15.93 -1.94
C GLN A 452 17.51 -14.54 -2.03
N GLU A 453 18.84 -14.48 -1.99
CA GLU A 453 19.63 -13.24 -2.06
C GLU A 453 19.26 -12.19 -0.98
N ALA A 454 18.54 -12.57 0.08
CA ALA A 454 18.20 -11.66 1.17
C ALA A 454 19.43 -11.28 2.00
N ASN A 455 19.45 -10.08 2.55
CA ASN A 455 20.52 -9.59 3.43
C ASN A 455 20.11 -9.77 4.90
N LEU A 456 20.60 -10.81 5.57
CA LEU A 456 20.38 -11.09 7.00
C LEU A 456 21.67 -10.90 7.83
N LYS A 457 22.56 -10.02 7.39
CA LYS A 457 23.80 -9.72 8.11
C LYS A 457 23.51 -9.29 9.55
N GLU A 458 24.22 -9.87 10.52
CA GLU A 458 24.10 -9.58 11.95
C GLU A 458 22.66 -9.72 12.52
N THR A 459 21.78 -10.45 11.84
CA THR A 459 20.42 -10.75 12.29
C THR A 459 20.44 -11.70 13.49
N ILE A 460 19.41 -11.61 14.35
CA ILE A 460 19.18 -12.56 15.44
C ILE A 460 17.99 -13.43 15.07
N ILE A 461 18.19 -14.75 15.02
CA ILE A 461 17.15 -15.70 14.64
C ILE A 461 17.06 -16.77 15.73
N GLY A 462 15.92 -16.95 16.38
CA GLY A 462 15.75 -18.06 17.34
C GLY A 462 14.57 -17.89 18.28
N GLY A 463 14.64 -18.49 19.47
CA GLY A 463 13.64 -18.33 20.53
C GLY A 463 14.25 -17.68 21.77
N ASP A 464 13.46 -16.90 22.51
CA ASP A 464 13.89 -16.29 23.78
C ASP A 464 14.12 -17.38 24.83
N PHE A 465 15.38 -17.54 25.27
CA PHE A 465 15.68 -18.12 26.57
C PHE A 465 16.95 -17.46 27.14
N GLN A 466 16.86 -16.18 27.50
CA GLN A 466 17.86 -15.63 28.43
C GLN A 466 17.64 -16.21 29.84
N GLY A 467 18.57 -17.06 30.30
CA GLY A 467 18.92 -17.17 31.73
C GLY A 467 18.23 -18.19 32.63
N ILE A 468 17.33 -19.06 32.16
CA ILE A 468 16.60 -19.94 33.10
C ILE A 468 17.25 -21.32 33.27
N ASN A 469 17.93 -21.51 34.40
CA ASN A 469 18.25 -22.83 34.95
C ASN A 469 16.94 -23.47 35.49
N LEU A 470 16.14 -24.07 34.61
CA LEU A 470 14.92 -24.78 34.99
C LEU A 470 15.25 -26.16 35.56
N LYS A 471 15.82 -26.19 36.77
CA LYS A 471 16.03 -27.45 37.50
C LYS A 471 14.75 -28.09 38.01
N ASN A 472 13.60 -27.40 38.01
CA ASN A 472 12.35 -27.95 38.55
C ASN A 472 11.15 -27.70 37.61
N GLY A 473 10.64 -28.78 37.01
CA GLY A 473 9.20 -29.08 37.11
C GLY A 473 8.19 -28.37 36.21
N ILE A 474 8.53 -27.91 35.00
CA ILE A 474 7.50 -27.45 34.04
C ILE A 474 7.61 -28.17 32.69
N THR A 475 7.42 -29.48 32.70
CA THR A 475 7.28 -30.29 31.47
C THR A 475 5.94 -30.09 30.74
N SER A 476 4.92 -29.53 31.39
CA SER A 476 3.57 -29.37 30.81
C SER A 476 3.30 -28.03 30.10
N LEU A 477 4.09 -26.97 30.33
CA LEU A 477 3.96 -25.68 29.62
C LEU A 477 4.91 -25.55 28.42
N TRP A 478 5.77 -26.55 28.18
CA TRP A 478 6.79 -26.56 27.13
C TRP A 478 6.26 -26.33 25.70
N PRO A 479 5.08 -26.82 25.29
CA PRO A 479 4.54 -26.56 23.95
C PRO A 479 4.09 -25.10 23.75
N LYS A 480 3.75 -24.38 24.83
CA LYS A 480 3.21 -23.01 24.77
C LYS A 480 4.29 -21.92 24.79
N LEU A 481 5.49 -22.23 25.30
CA LEU A 481 6.64 -21.32 25.39
C LEU A 481 7.68 -21.54 24.26
N ARG A 482 7.42 -22.48 23.34
CA ARG A 482 8.28 -22.85 22.21
C ARG A 482 7.84 -22.14 20.92
N ARG A 483 8.24 -20.90 20.72
CA ARG A 483 8.50 -20.48 19.33
C ARG A 483 10.00 -20.34 19.19
N VAL A 484 10.64 -21.47 18.90
CA VAL A 484 11.96 -21.45 18.26
C VAL A 484 11.69 -21.05 16.82
N SER A 485 12.52 -20.17 16.25
CA SER A 485 12.34 -19.82 14.84
C SER A 485 12.54 -21.08 13.97
N ASP A 486 11.57 -21.34 13.09
CA ASP A 486 11.57 -22.52 12.23
C ASP A 486 11.88 -22.09 10.80
N LEU A 487 12.99 -22.58 10.23
CA LEU A 487 13.41 -22.35 8.85
C LEU A 487 13.48 -23.68 8.08
N GLN A 488 12.70 -24.69 8.49
CA GLN A 488 12.61 -25.94 7.75
C GLN A 488 12.20 -25.66 6.30
N GLU A 489 12.91 -26.30 5.37
CA GLU A 489 12.64 -26.23 3.92
C GLU A 489 12.69 -24.80 3.33
N ALA A 490 13.16 -23.82 4.10
CA ALA A 490 13.34 -22.44 3.64
C ALA A 490 14.41 -22.36 2.54
N ASN A 491 14.20 -21.43 1.61
CA ASN A 491 15.12 -21.18 0.50
C ASN A 491 15.98 -19.95 0.75
N LEU A 492 17.23 -20.16 1.18
CA LEU A 492 18.22 -19.15 1.54
C LEU A 492 19.37 -19.06 0.52
N LYS A 493 19.16 -19.54 -0.71
CA LYS A 493 20.23 -19.56 -1.73
C LYS A 493 20.79 -18.15 -1.98
N GLY A 494 22.12 -18.02 -1.92
CA GLY A 494 22.83 -16.76 -2.13
C GLY A 494 22.58 -15.69 -1.06
N ALA A 495 21.86 -15.99 0.02
CA ALA A 495 21.58 -15.03 1.08
C ALA A 495 22.86 -14.66 1.87
N ASN A 496 22.90 -13.44 2.38
CA ASN A 496 24.00 -12.97 3.23
C ASN A 496 23.64 -13.09 4.71
N LEU A 497 24.17 -14.10 5.40
CA LEU A 497 24.00 -14.37 6.83
C LEU A 497 25.31 -14.15 7.62
N GLN A 498 26.18 -13.24 7.15
CA GLN A 498 27.43 -12.95 7.84
C GLN A 498 27.14 -12.46 9.28
N GLY A 499 27.77 -13.07 10.27
CA GLY A 499 27.65 -12.72 11.68
C GLY A 499 26.25 -12.93 12.28
N THR A 500 25.35 -13.64 11.59
CA THR A 500 24.01 -13.95 12.11
C THR A 500 24.13 -14.80 13.38
N LYS A 501 23.34 -14.44 14.40
CA LYS A 501 23.28 -15.17 15.68
C LYS A 501 22.03 -16.04 15.69
N PHE A 502 22.22 -17.35 15.55
CA PHE A 502 21.12 -18.29 15.75
C PHE A 502 21.01 -18.66 17.23
N LEU A 503 19.92 -18.26 17.88
CA LEU A 503 19.68 -18.58 19.29
C LEU A 503 19.11 -20.01 19.40
N HIS A 504 19.95 -20.90 19.93
CA HIS A 504 19.68 -22.28 20.38
C HIS A 504 18.67 -23.11 19.56
N ARG A 505 19.18 -24.16 18.89
CA ARG A 505 18.37 -25.22 18.24
C ARG A 505 17.44 -24.73 17.13
N VAL A 506 17.85 -23.72 16.38
CA VAL A 506 17.14 -23.33 15.15
C VAL A 506 16.95 -24.55 14.25
N ASN A 507 15.75 -24.66 13.65
CA ASN A 507 15.44 -25.71 12.70
C ASN A 507 15.72 -25.22 11.27
N LEU A 508 16.68 -25.84 10.61
CA LEU A 508 17.09 -25.59 9.21
C LEU A 508 17.05 -26.91 8.40
N GLN A 509 16.24 -27.87 8.85
CA GLN A 509 16.12 -29.17 8.20
C GLN A 509 15.72 -29.00 6.74
N ARG A 510 16.46 -29.64 5.82
CA ARG A 510 16.26 -29.58 4.37
C ARG A 510 16.26 -28.17 3.76
N ALA A 511 16.74 -27.16 4.47
CA ALA A 511 16.84 -25.80 3.94
C ALA A 511 17.82 -25.77 2.74
N ASN A 512 17.50 -24.93 1.75
CA ASN A 512 18.40 -24.65 0.64
C ASN A 512 19.32 -23.48 1.00
N LEU A 513 20.57 -23.80 1.35
CA LEU A 513 21.63 -22.87 1.78
C LEU A 513 22.76 -22.79 0.73
N GLN A 514 22.47 -23.06 -0.54
CA GLN A 514 23.47 -23.00 -1.60
C GLN A 514 24.06 -21.60 -1.72
N GLU A 515 25.38 -21.50 -1.88
CA GLU A 515 26.08 -20.22 -2.10
C GLU A 515 25.83 -19.17 -1.00
N VAL A 516 25.35 -19.59 0.17
CA VAL A 516 25.05 -18.70 1.30
C VAL A 516 26.34 -18.19 1.94
N ASN A 517 26.34 -16.94 2.38
CA ASN A 517 27.43 -16.42 3.21
C ASN A 517 27.10 -16.54 4.70
N LEU A 518 27.71 -17.49 5.40
CA LEU A 518 27.55 -17.75 6.84
C LEU A 518 28.83 -17.44 7.62
N GLN A 519 29.73 -16.62 7.06
CA GLN A 519 30.97 -16.24 7.73
C GLN A 519 30.69 -15.64 9.12
N ASP A 520 31.42 -16.07 10.14
CA ASP A 520 31.29 -15.66 11.54
C ASP A 520 29.92 -15.95 12.20
N ALA A 521 29.04 -16.73 11.54
CA ALA A 521 27.71 -17.02 12.08
C ALA A 521 27.78 -18.03 13.24
N ASN A 522 26.85 -17.93 14.18
CA ASN A 522 26.72 -18.88 15.29
C ASN A 522 25.51 -19.80 15.07
N LEU A 523 25.76 -21.05 14.68
CA LEU A 523 24.81 -22.14 14.43
C LEU A 523 24.92 -23.26 15.48
N GLN A 524 25.38 -22.94 16.69
CA GLN A 524 25.58 -23.93 17.75
C GLN A 524 24.28 -24.73 18.02
N ARG A 525 24.38 -26.06 17.96
CA ARG A 525 23.27 -27.02 18.15
C ARG A 525 22.09 -26.85 17.18
N ALA A 526 22.30 -26.22 16.02
CA ALA A 526 21.27 -26.11 14.98
C ALA A 526 20.91 -27.50 14.41
N ASN A 527 19.67 -27.66 13.94
CA ASN A 527 19.24 -28.83 13.19
C ASN A 527 19.33 -28.54 11.68
N LEU A 528 20.36 -29.04 11.02
CA LEU A 528 20.65 -28.88 9.58
C LEU A 528 20.52 -30.22 8.83
N GLN A 529 19.71 -31.17 9.35
CA GLN A 529 19.55 -32.48 8.74
C GLN A 529 19.09 -32.36 7.28
N GLY A 530 19.83 -32.98 6.36
CA GLY A 530 19.54 -32.94 4.92
C GLY A 530 19.61 -31.55 4.27
N ALA A 531 20.15 -30.53 4.96
CA ALA A 531 20.30 -29.20 4.39
C ALA A 531 21.34 -29.19 3.26
N ASN A 532 21.13 -28.30 2.28
CA ASN A 532 22.00 -28.17 1.12
C ASN A 532 22.85 -26.90 1.23
N LEU A 533 24.10 -27.02 1.70
CA LEU A 533 25.07 -25.95 1.86
C LEU A 533 26.11 -25.90 0.73
N GLN A 534 25.82 -26.45 -0.45
CA GLN A 534 26.80 -26.50 -1.54
C GLN A 534 27.35 -25.10 -1.87
N ARG A 535 28.68 -24.97 -1.94
CA ARG A 535 29.41 -23.72 -2.17
C ARG A 535 29.16 -22.60 -1.16
N ALA A 536 28.65 -22.92 0.03
CA ALA A 536 28.49 -21.93 1.10
C ALA A 536 29.86 -21.44 1.63
N ASN A 537 29.92 -20.16 2.00
CA ASN A 537 31.02 -19.62 2.78
C ASN A 537 30.73 -19.84 4.28
N LEU A 538 31.47 -20.75 4.91
CA LEU A 538 31.35 -21.14 6.32
C LEU A 538 32.63 -20.78 7.11
N GLN A 539 33.37 -19.76 6.67
CA GLN A 539 34.58 -19.31 7.35
C GLN A 539 34.27 -18.86 8.78
N GLU A 540 35.04 -19.34 9.76
CA GLU A 540 34.91 -19.00 11.19
C GLU A 540 33.50 -19.26 11.79
N VAL A 541 32.68 -20.07 11.12
CA VAL A 541 31.33 -20.43 11.61
C VAL A 541 31.43 -21.27 12.88
N ASN A 542 30.51 -21.06 13.83
CA ASN A 542 30.35 -21.94 14.98
C ASN A 542 29.21 -22.95 14.77
N LEU A 543 29.55 -24.18 14.41
CA LEU A 543 28.61 -25.30 14.23
C LEU A 543 28.62 -26.27 15.42
N GLN A 544 29.20 -25.90 16.56
CA GLN A 544 29.40 -26.84 17.67
C GLN A 544 28.11 -27.61 18.04
N GLY A 545 28.16 -28.93 17.99
CA GLY A 545 27.03 -29.81 18.32
C GLY A 545 25.85 -29.76 17.35
N ALA A 546 26.00 -29.17 16.14
CA ALA A 546 24.95 -29.14 15.14
C ALA A 546 24.69 -30.53 14.52
N ASN A 547 23.45 -30.78 14.11
CA ASN A 547 23.06 -31.98 13.39
C ASN A 547 23.09 -31.72 11.88
N LEU A 548 24.04 -32.29 11.17
CA LEU A 548 24.21 -32.23 9.71
C LEU A 548 24.03 -33.62 9.06
N PHE A 549 23.28 -34.53 9.68
CA PHE A 549 23.03 -35.86 9.11
C PHE A 549 22.50 -35.75 7.68
N LYS A 550 23.17 -36.43 6.73
CA LYS A 550 22.89 -36.34 5.28
C LYS A 550 22.94 -34.92 4.68
N GLY A 551 23.60 -33.97 5.35
CA GLY A 551 23.81 -32.62 4.82
C GLY A 551 24.80 -32.61 3.66
N ASN A 552 24.61 -31.68 2.72
CA ASN A 552 25.51 -31.49 1.58
C ASN A 552 26.37 -30.23 1.79
N LEU A 553 27.65 -30.40 2.11
CA LEU A 553 28.63 -29.32 2.24
C LEU A 553 29.63 -29.31 1.08
N GLN A 554 29.22 -29.79 -0.11
CA GLN A 554 30.12 -29.87 -1.24
C GLN A 554 30.69 -28.50 -1.63
N GLY A 555 32.01 -28.40 -1.76
CA GLY A 555 32.69 -27.17 -2.18
C GLY A 555 32.58 -26.01 -1.19
N THR A 556 32.31 -26.28 0.09
CA THR A 556 32.24 -25.24 1.13
C THR A 556 33.62 -24.78 1.58
N SER A 557 33.71 -23.52 2.02
CA SER A 557 34.90 -23.00 2.71
C SER A 557 34.69 -23.04 4.22
N LEU A 558 35.42 -23.90 4.92
CA LEU A 558 35.34 -24.13 6.38
C LEU A 558 36.61 -23.64 7.11
N PHE A 559 37.31 -22.63 6.57
CA PHE A 559 38.50 -22.08 7.21
C PHE A 559 38.20 -21.64 8.65
N LYS A 560 38.96 -22.19 9.61
CA LYS A 560 38.79 -21.93 11.06
C LYS A 560 37.39 -22.21 11.64
N ALA A 561 36.54 -22.94 10.92
CA ALA A 561 35.22 -23.31 11.40
C ALA A 561 35.29 -24.20 12.65
N ASN A 562 34.34 -24.04 13.57
CA ASN A 562 34.19 -24.91 14.74
C ASN A 562 33.13 -25.98 14.47
N LEU A 563 33.58 -27.19 14.14
CA LEU A 563 32.74 -28.37 13.94
C LEU A 563 32.75 -29.32 15.17
N HIS A 564 33.24 -28.88 16.33
CA HIS A 564 33.32 -29.75 17.52
C HIS A 564 31.96 -30.40 17.83
N LYS A 565 31.92 -31.74 17.96
CA LYS A 565 30.70 -32.54 18.20
C LYS A 565 29.63 -32.45 17.11
N VAL A 566 29.96 -32.05 15.89
CA VAL A 566 29.00 -32.08 14.77
C VAL A 566 28.66 -33.52 14.39
N TYR A 567 27.39 -33.77 14.09
CA TYR A 567 26.93 -35.06 13.55
C TYR A 567 26.78 -34.95 12.02
N LEU A 568 27.78 -35.41 11.27
CA LEU A 568 27.83 -35.29 9.80
C LEU A 568 27.65 -36.64 9.07
N LYS A 569 27.27 -37.69 9.80
CA LYS A 569 27.10 -39.03 9.26
C LYS A 569 26.30 -39.07 7.96
N SER A 570 26.82 -39.79 6.97
CA SER A 570 26.23 -39.93 5.62
C SER A 570 26.03 -38.61 4.86
N GLY A 571 26.72 -37.54 5.25
CA GLY A 571 26.78 -36.28 4.51
C GLY A 571 27.87 -36.23 3.44
N SER A 572 28.08 -35.06 2.86
CA SER A 572 29.14 -34.82 1.87
C SER A 572 30.00 -33.61 2.25
N LEU A 573 31.32 -33.82 2.33
CA LEU A 573 32.35 -32.79 2.37
C LEU A 573 33.15 -32.77 1.05
N ARG A 574 32.60 -33.34 -0.02
CA ARG A 574 33.28 -33.41 -1.31
C ARG A 574 33.75 -32.02 -1.76
N ASP A 575 35.00 -31.90 -2.21
CA ASP A 575 35.59 -30.63 -2.64
C ASP A 575 35.63 -29.52 -1.56
N ALA A 576 35.26 -29.79 -0.30
CA ALA A 576 35.25 -28.80 0.77
C ALA A 576 36.67 -28.47 1.25
N THR A 577 36.86 -27.26 1.77
CA THR A 577 38.17 -26.75 2.21
C THR A 577 38.17 -26.56 3.73
N LEU A 578 38.80 -27.48 4.46
CA LEU A 578 38.89 -27.50 5.93
C LEU A 578 40.31 -27.14 6.38
N ILE A 579 40.61 -25.85 6.36
CA ILE A 579 41.89 -25.30 6.79
C ILE A 579 41.76 -24.81 8.24
N SER A 580 42.56 -25.33 9.18
CA SER A 580 42.48 -24.96 10.61
C SER A 580 41.09 -25.16 11.25
N ALA A 581 40.28 -26.07 10.71
CA ALA A 581 38.96 -26.37 11.23
C ALA A 581 39.05 -27.24 12.50
N LYS A 582 38.14 -27.05 13.46
CA LYS A 582 38.08 -27.86 14.69
C LYS A 582 37.10 -29.01 14.51
N LEU A 583 37.59 -30.24 14.44
CA LEU A 583 36.76 -31.44 14.23
C LEU A 583 36.71 -32.42 15.42
N SER A 584 37.22 -32.06 16.60
CA SER A 584 37.16 -32.96 17.76
C SER A 584 35.73 -33.44 18.05
N ASP A 585 35.56 -34.73 18.28
CA ASP A 585 34.28 -35.42 18.45
C ASP A 585 33.29 -35.33 17.27
N THR A 586 33.71 -34.88 16.08
CA THR A 586 32.85 -34.85 14.88
C THR A 586 32.62 -36.27 14.37
N ASP A 587 31.37 -36.65 14.12
CA ASP A 587 31.03 -37.94 13.50
C ASP A 587 31.06 -37.84 11.97
N LEU A 588 32.07 -38.48 11.38
CA LEU A 588 32.33 -38.54 9.95
C LEU A 588 31.93 -39.90 9.34
N SER A 589 31.21 -40.76 10.07
CA SER A 589 30.78 -42.08 9.59
C SER A 589 30.10 -41.99 8.22
N ASN A 590 30.59 -42.74 7.23
CA ASN A 590 30.04 -42.77 5.86
C ASN A 590 29.94 -41.39 5.18
N THR A 591 30.74 -40.41 5.59
CA THR A 591 30.77 -39.08 4.95
C THR A 591 31.59 -39.15 3.67
N ASP A 592 31.11 -38.55 2.59
CA ASP A 592 31.87 -38.41 1.34
C ASP A 592 32.96 -37.35 1.51
N LEU A 593 34.23 -37.78 1.60
CA LEU A 593 35.39 -36.91 1.77
C LEU A 593 36.15 -36.66 0.45
N ARG A 594 35.59 -37.09 -0.69
CA ARG A 594 36.34 -37.09 -1.96
C ARG A 594 36.83 -35.69 -2.32
N SER A 595 38.13 -35.60 -2.59
CA SER A 595 38.79 -34.35 -2.95
C SER A 595 38.60 -33.22 -1.92
N ALA A 596 38.20 -33.49 -0.68
CA ALA A 596 38.21 -32.50 0.40
C ALA A 596 39.65 -32.10 0.73
N ILE A 597 39.86 -30.92 1.32
CA ILE A 597 41.19 -30.46 1.74
C ILE A 597 41.22 -30.39 3.26
N PHE A 598 42.13 -31.14 3.88
CA PHE A 598 42.49 -31.04 5.29
C PHE A 598 43.90 -30.46 5.40
N LEU A 599 43.98 -29.21 5.85
CA LEU A 599 45.25 -28.50 6.04
C LEU A 599 45.29 -27.90 7.45
N ALA A 600 46.29 -28.30 8.24
CA ALA A 600 46.38 -27.90 9.64
C ALA A 600 45.07 -28.22 10.40
N THR A 601 44.52 -29.43 10.22
CA THR A 601 43.24 -29.86 10.79
C THR A 601 43.39 -31.19 11.53
N ASP A 602 43.06 -31.22 12.83
CA ASP A 602 43.23 -32.41 13.67
C ASP A 602 42.10 -33.43 13.44
N LEU A 603 42.47 -34.63 12.99
CA LEU A 603 41.53 -35.72 12.77
C LEU A 603 41.60 -36.80 13.86
N ARG A 604 42.56 -36.74 14.81
CA ARG A 604 42.77 -37.77 15.86
C ARG A 604 41.51 -38.08 16.65
N ALA A 605 40.79 -37.02 17.03
CA ALA A 605 39.59 -37.11 17.87
C ALA A 605 38.27 -37.17 17.06
N THR A 606 38.32 -37.46 15.76
CA THR A 606 37.11 -37.67 14.96
C THR A 606 36.50 -39.04 15.20
N LYS A 607 35.20 -39.19 14.94
CA LYS A 607 34.45 -40.45 15.11
C LYS A 607 34.07 -41.03 13.75
N GLY A 608 34.15 -42.35 13.63
CA GLY A 608 33.67 -43.07 12.44
C GLY A 608 34.46 -42.85 11.16
N LEU A 609 35.62 -42.18 11.23
CA LEU A 609 36.54 -42.06 10.10
C LEU A 609 37.15 -43.43 9.79
N THR A 610 37.17 -43.82 8.52
CA THR A 610 37.77 -45.08 8.07
C THR A 610 38.93 -44.85 7.10
N GLN A 611 39.81 -45.84 6.97
CA GLN A 611 40.89 -45.81 5.99
C GLN A 611 40.38 -45.72 4.54
N GLU A 612 39.27 -46.40 4.22
CA GLU A 612 38.64 -46.36 2.90
C GLU A 612 38.23 -44.94 2.48
N GLN A 613 37.71 -44.12 3.42
CA GLN A 613 37.37 -42.72 3.14
C GLN A 613 38.61 -41.86 2.81
N LEU A 614 39.82 -42.28 3.21
CA LEU A 614 41.07 -41.55 2.98
C LEU A 614 41.88 -42.06 1.78
N GLU A 615 41.67 -43.31 1.35
CA GLU A 615 42.46 -43.97 0.29
C GLU A 615 41.63 -44.39 -0.94
N GLY A 616 40.30 -44.22 -0.91
CA GLY A 616 39.41 -44.55 -2.03
C GLY A 616 39.57 -43.66 -3.27
N ASP A 617 38.66 -43.79 -4.23
CA ASP A 617 38.69 -43.01 -5.47
C ASP A 617 38.55 -41.50 -5.19
N ARG A 618 39.47 -40.70 -5.74
CA ARG A 618 39.64 -39.25 -5.50
C ARG A 618 39.78 -38.92 -4.01
N PRO A 619 40.86 -39.38 -3.35
CA PRO A 619 41.02 -39.21 -1.91
C PRO A 619 41.10 -37.72 -1.52
N PRO A 620 40.81 -37.37 -0.25
CA PRO A 620 41.04 -36.02 0.25
C PRO A 620 42.53 -35.64 0.22
N PHE A 621 42.85 -34.36 0.11
CA PHE A 621 44.22 -33.88 0.30
C PHE A 621 44.49 -33.71 1.80
N ILE A 622 45.60 -34.27 2.28
CA ILE A 622 45.97 -34.27 3.71
C ILE A 622 47.34 -33.61 3.88
N CYS A 623 47.40 -32.53 4.65
CA CYS A 623 48.65 -31.87 5.01
C CYS A 623 48.60 -31.32 6.43
N ASN A 624 49.68 -31.52 7.20
CA ASN A 624 49.75 -31.24 8.62
C ASN A 624 48.45 -31.59 9.36
N SER A 625 47.89 -32.77 9.11
CA SER A 625 46.59 -33.18 9.64
C SER A 625 46.70 -34.55 10.32
N PRO A 626 46.98 -34.58 11.64
CA PRO A 626 47.17 -35.80 12.42
C PRO A 626 45.96 -36.74 12.30
N LEU A 627 46.22 -38.04 12.18
CA LEU A 627 45.19 -39.07 11.99
C LEU A 627 44.96 -39.86 13.29
N PRO A 628 43.79 -40.49 13.46
CA PRO A 628 43.57 -41.47 14.53
C PRO A 628 44.61 -42.60 14.48
N ASP A 629 45.06 -43.08 15.65
CA ASP A 629 46.08 -44.14 15.75
C ASP A 629 45.69 -45.42 15.01
N SER A 630 44.39 -45.67 14.88
CA SER A 630 43.80 -46.81 14.16
C SER A 630 43.91 -46.73 12.64
N ILE A 631 44.33 -45.60 12.06
CA ILE A 631 44.38 -45.37 10.62
C ILE A 631 45.82 -45.14 10.18
N GLN A 632 46.31 -45.99 9.29
CA GLN A 632 47.66 -45.91 8.73
C GLN A 632 47.56 -45.76 7.21
N ILE A 633 47.94 -44.60 6.68
CA ILE A 633 47.95 -44.30 5.25
C ILE A 633 49.36 -43.95 4.77
N LYS A 634 49.66 -44.20 3.49
CA LYS A 634 50.94 -43.79 2.90
C LYS A 634 51.09 -42.27 2.92
N GLY A 635 52.20 -41.77 3.49
CA GLY A 635 52.46 -40.34 3.67
C GLY A 635 51.86 -39.74 4.95
N GLY A 636 51.02 -40.49 5.67
CA GLY A 636 50.47 -40.11 6.96
C GLY A 636 49.82 -38.72 6.97
N LYS A 637 50.12 -37.94 8.01
CA LYS A 637 49.56 -36.60 8.25
C LYS A 637 49.97 -35.53 7.22
N ASP A 638 50.98 -35.79 6.39
CA ASP A 638 51.59 -34.83 5.44
C ASP A 638 51.54 -35.31 3.98
N ARG A 639 50.65 -36.26 3.66
CA ARG A 639 50.61 -36.99 2.38
C ARG A 639 50.64 -36.11 1.13
N ASP A 640 49.91 -34.99 1.11
CA ASP A 640 49.64 -34.21 -0.10
C ASP A 640 50.09 -32.75 -0.01
N CYS A 641 50.93 -32.38 0.97
CA CYS A 641 51.36 -30.99 1.18
C CYS A 641 51.88 -30.31 -0.09
N ASP A 642 52.70 -31.00 -0.88
CA ASP A 642 53.35 -30.41 -2.06
C ASP A 642 52.38 -30.13 -3.22
N LYS A 643 51.18 -30.72 -3.20
CA LYS A 643 50.15 -30.52 -4.23
C LYS A 643 49.16 -29.42 -3.87
N LEU A 644 49.10 -29.03 -2.59
CA LEU A 644 48.02 -28.18 -2.08
C LEU A 644 48.06 -26.75 -2.62
N ALA A 645 49.24 -26.17 -2.85
CA ALA A 645 49.34 -24.79 -3.35
C ALA A 645 48.56 -24.60 -4.65
N ASN A 646 48.75 -25.51 -5.62
CA ASN A 646 48.05 -25.48 -6.91
C ASN A 646 46.54 -25.66 -6.74
N VAL A 647 46.12 -26.60 -5.88
CA VAL A 647 44.70 -26.91 -5.64
C VAL A 647 43.99 -25.75 -4.95
N LEU A 648 44.63 -25.12 -3.96
CA LEU A 648 44.09 -23.96 -3.24
C LEU A 648 43.94 -22.75 -4.16
N HIS A 649 44.96 -22.44 -4.97
CA HIS A 649 44.88 -21.35 -5.94
C HIS A 649 43.75 -21.56 -6.96
N GLN A 650 43.51 -22.80 -7.41
CA GLN A 650 42.41 -23.12 -8.33
C GLN A 650 41.02 -23.03 -7.69
N ARG A 651 40.88 -23.40 -6.41
CA ARG A 651 39.58 -23.49 -5.73
C ARG A 651 39.16 -22.22 -5.01
N ASP A 652 40.12 -21.39 -4.62
CA ASP A 652 39.88 -20.13 -3.92
C ASP A 652 40.76 -19.01 -4.53
N PRO A 653 40.54 -18.64 -5.80
CA PRO A 653 41.34 -17.63 -6.50
C PRO A 653 41.21 -16.25 -5.87
N GLY A 654 40.17 -15.99 -5.07
CA GLY A 654 39.97 -14.72 -4.37
C GLY A 654 40.83 -14.57 -3.11
N ARG A 655 41.39 -15.66 -2.58
CA ARG A 655 42.19 -15.66 -1.35
C ARG A 655 43.69 -15.53 -1.59
N PHE A 656 44.18 -16.00 -2.72
CA PHE A 656 45.60 -16.01 -3.05
C PHE A 656 45.84 -15.32 -4.38
N GLU A 657 46.59 -14.21 -4.35
CA GLU A 657 46.90 -13.40 -5.54
C GLU A 657 47.62 -14.20 -6.63
N ASN A 658 48.49 -15.14 -6.22
CA ASN A 658 49.26 -16.01 -7.10
C ASN A 658 49.54 -17.35 -6.40
N ILE A 659 50.19 -18.25 -7.13
CA ILE A 659 50.48 -19.60 -6.66
C ILE A 659 51.58 -19.60 -5.57
N GLU A 660 52.48 -18.62 -5.62
CA GLU A 660 53.54 -18.42 -4.63
C GLU A 660 52.96 -18.07 -3.26
N ALA A 661 51.96 -17.18 -3.20
CA ALA A 661 51.26 -16.82 -1.98
C ALA A 661 50.49 -18.02 -1.39
N ALA A 662 49.90 -18.86 -2.25
CA ALA A 662 49.28 -20.11 -1.80
C ALA A 662 50.32 -21.09 -1.24
N ALA A 663 51.49 -21.19 -1.86
CA ALA A 663 52.59 -22.04 -1.39
C ALA A 663 53.17 -21.56 -0.05
N GLU A 664 53.37 -20.24 0.11
CA GLU A 664 53.81 -19.63 1.36
C GLU A 664 52.82 -19.93 2.48
N PHE A 665 51.51 -19.76 2.22
CA PHE A 665 50.47 -20.09 3.17
C PHE A 665 50.47 -21.57 3.58
N VAL A 666 50.59 -22.50 2.63
CA VAL A 666 50.68 -23.95 2.93
C VAL A 666 51.90 -24.25 3.80
N ASN A 667 53.06 -23.64 3.49
CA ASN A 667 54.28 -23.81 4.28
C ASN A 667 54.12 -23.28 5.70
N GLU A 668 53.50 -22.11 5.88
CA GLU A 668 53.19 -21.57 7.21
C GLU A 668 52.26 -22.52 7.98
N GLN A 669 51.20 -23.02 7.35
CA GLN A 669 50.29 -23.98 7.99
C GLN A 669 50.97 -25.30 8.33
N ARG A 670 51.96 -25.74 7.53
CA ARG A 670 52.74 -26.97 7.76
C ARG A 670 53.63 -26.90 9.01
N GLN A 671 54.09 -25.70 9.38
CA GLN A 671 54.94 -25.48 10.54
C GLN A 671 54.17 -25.43 11.87
N LYS A 672 52.84 -25.37 11.84
CA LYS A 672 52.02 -25.36 13.06
C LYS A 672 52.17 -26.66 13.82
N THR A 673 52.49 -26.55 15.11
CA THR A 673 52.58 -27.67 16.04
C THR A 673 51.21 -27.99 16.64
N TRP A 674 50.98 -29.27 16.90
CA TRP A 674 49.80 -29.75 17.60
C TRP A 674 50.13 -29.90 19.08
N GLU A 675 49.42 -29.16 19.93
CA GLU A 675 49.24 -29.52 21.34
C GLU A 675 48.33 -30.76 21.43
#